data_AF-A0A933BN39-F1
#
_entry.id   AF-A0A933BN39-F1
#
_cell.length_a   1.000
_cell.length_b   1.000
_cell.length_c   1.000
_cell.angle_alpha   90.00
_cell.angle_beta   90.00
_cell.angle_gamma   90.00
#
_symmetry.space_group_name_H-M   'P 1'
#
loop_
_entity.id
_entity.type
_entity.pdbx_description
1 polymer ?
#
loop_
_entity_poly.entity_id
_entity_poly.type
_entity_poly.pdbx_seq_one_letter_code
_entity_poly.pdbx_strand_id
1 'polypeptide(L)'
;MTLWAFFSGASLSAQQIWVSGYYGGWSQWNMPPDRVDYSALTHLLHFSVIPNADGTLDSTSNSLSAAHSADMVSRAHAAGVKVILAIGGENTADRFRSAAGDANRAAFINNLVNFMTSRGYDGIDVDWEDSATGGVPDSDVPLYSTFITALRSRLNQITPRPFLTAAAIRPASLFASLQNQFDQINVMTYNMAGPWSGWPTWHNAPLYNGDYRFPSTGQPISSVDGKLQEFLNAGIAAQKLGIGIPFFGVVWSGGSGTPTGGVTEPRQQFTVAPTLQALPYYTILRDYYQSRYERWDETSFTYSIRGPQVPYLRIDVAGSTGDKLVSYDNERSVQKKVEYARSKGIGGTMLWNLGAGYVAGAALPDPLLQAVKRGKNSPTSSLCSQPLDRQPRALWTWDTWDSNLLTDSNAKQKFFDFAQTHGVRNIYLNVYSKRLNQSLVQNSPTALANFITDSATRCMEVELLFGNADWSLTGNQSQAVYFAQQAVSFANSLPGARPVGLHFDVEPYLLAAWTSDMQGTANQYLNLLEQLAAVTAGKGLRLTVDIPFWFDERLITRNALTRPLNQWILDTVDRTTLMDYRDTSSQIISLASAELSYAQSIAKPTTLGVETNCGVTPTYVTFCEEGASAMEQAFSDVYNNYRQNPSFGYFAVEDYEGYSALPITLTNAAPIVATPASASPNPVGGTTTSLSVLGADDGGEAALTYNWATTGAPPAPVTFGVNGTNAAKNTTAAFTKAGSYTFQVTLKDAAGLTAASNVTVTVNQTLTTITLSPPSATVPLGGTQQFAASALDQFGAAMAQPPAFTWTAGGGTVSTTGLYTAGSVAGTYAVTAAASGKNGSATITLTNAAPIISDFTAPTIEIISPADDSNARKNVSIKFSASDDVGIARVELWEGQGTRDVAILSLNQTQTFDPPQPTQQQGSMTFATQVLGYHTFQMKAYDTSGNVTSSRRIQVKVVKGKISLVRFASQGFGVSTGNINSSAESGNDVRALVIGPQNGLRQQLIFDPLVSKVKFVTTKGRTLIEQSNTSGQGIVLNLQDAAGNVAYESGLAGLICMQGGEDSGDFGKWECKPLVIVK
;
A
#
# COMPACT_ATOMS: atom_id res chain seq x y z
N MET A 1 23.68 -18.19 2.88
CA MET A 1 23.79 -18.38 1.41
C MET A 1 22.39 -18.57 0.86
N THR A 2 21.76 -17.48 0.42
CA THR A 2 20.55 -17.54 -0.41
C THR A 2 20.62 -16.33 -1.33
N LEU A 3 20.70 -16.63 -2.63
CA LEU A 3 21.10 -15.77 -3.72
C LEU A 3 20.02 -14.70 -3.99
N TRP A 4 20.33 -13.42 -3.81
CA TRP A 4 19.55 -12.33 -4.38
C TRP A 4 19.92 -12.23 -5.86
N ALA A 5 18.98 -12.57 -6.74
CA ALA A 5 19.14 -12.39 -8.17
C ALA A 5 19.18 -10.87 -8.47
N PHE A 6 20.35 -10.39 -8.89
CA PHE A 6 20.48 -9.13 -9.59
C PHE A 6 19.65 -9.22 -10.87
N PHE A 7 18.48 -8.57 -10.89
CA PHE A 7 17.93 -8.11 -12.17
C PHE A 7 18.88 -7.03 -12.67
N SER A 8 19.81 -7.42 -13.55
CA SER A 8 20.46 -6.47 -14.44
C SER A 8 19.36 -5.75 -15.19
N GLY A 9 19.12 -4.48 -14.85
CA GLY A 9 18.21 -3.62 -15.58
C GLY A 9 18.66 -3.58 -17.03
N ALA A 10 17.97 -4.33 -17.89
CA ALA A 10 17.97 -4.03 -19.31
C ALA A 10 17.44 -2.59 -19.40
N SER A 11 18.29 -1.66 -19.80
CA SER A 11 17.86 -0.34 -20.22
C SER A 11 16.81 -0.54 -21.30
N LEU A 12 15.53 -0.34 -20.95
CA LEU A 12 14.48 -0.15 -21.94
C LEU A 12 14.96 1.00 -22.82
N SER A 13 15.39 0.69 -24.04
CA SER A 13 15.59 1.68 -25.08
C SER A 13 14.32 2.53 -25.12
N ALA A 14 14.42 3.82 -24.79
CA ALA A 14 13.28 4.72 -24.83
C ALA A 14 12.61 4.60 -26.20
N GLN A 15 11.35 4.16 -26.23
CA GLN A 15 10.60 4.03 -27.47
C GLN A 15 10.60 5.39 -28.18
N GLN A 16 11.13 5.42 -29.41
CA GLN A 16 11.21 6.64 -30.19
C GLN A 16 9.80 7.06 -30.61
N ILE A 17 9.35 8.22 -30.12
CA ILE A 17 8.05 8.81 -30.44
C ILE A 17 8.05 9.35 -31.88
N TRP A 18 6.96 9.19 -32.65
CA TRP A 18 6.84 9.89 -33.94
C TRP A 18 6.45 11.35 -33.73
N VAL A 19 6.89 12.21 -34.65
CA VAL A 19 6.51 13.63 -34.70
C VAL A 19 5.98 13.90 -36.10
N SER A 20 4.68 14.17 -36.18
CA SER A 20 3.92 14.35 -37.41
C SER A 20 3.57 15.84 -37.58
N GLY A 21 4.39 16.56 -38.34
CA GLY A 21 4.24 18.01 -38.54
C GLY A 21 3.40 18.35 -39.77
N TYR A 22 2.28 19.04 -39.59
CA TYR A 22 1.46 19.50 -40.71
C TYR A 22 2.07 20.74 -41.35
N TYR A 23 2.22 20.68 -42.67
CA TYR A 23 2.73 21.76 -43.49
C TYR A 23 1.69 22.12 -44.55
N GLY A 24 0.95 23.19 -44.29
CA GLY A 24 -0.02 23.73 -45.24
C GLY A 24 0.67 24.23 -46.49
N GLY A 25 0.17 23.95 -47.70
CA GLY A 25 0.80 24.45 -48.93
C GLY A 25 0.89 25.98 -49.00
N TRP A 26 -0.04 26.69 -48.35
CA TRP A 26 0.03 28.15 -48.17
C TRP A 26 1.17 28.61 -47.24
N SER A 27 1.72 27.71 -46.41
CA SER A 27 2.79 28.04 -45.47
C SER A 27 4.09 28.40 -46.16
N GLN A 28 4.28 27.97 -47.41
CA GLN A 28 5.50 28.21 -48.22
C GLN A 28 5.86 29.69 -48.36
N TRP A 29 4.88 30.58 -48.30
CA TRP A 29 5.09 32.02 -48.38
C TRP A 29 5.71 32.60 -47.11
N ASN A 30 5.37 32.06 -45.92
CA ASN A 30 5.92 32.51 -44.64
C ASN A 30 7.14 31.68 -44.23
N MET A 31 7.07 30.37 -44.40
CA MET A 31 8.11 29.39 -44.07
C MET A 31 8.39 28.51 -45.30
N PRO A 32 9.34 28.90 -46.16
CA PRO A 32 9.75 28.09 -47.30
C PRO A 32 10.30 26.71 -46.85
N PRO A 33 10.26 25.67 -47.71
CA PRO A 33 10.67 24.31 -47.34
C PRO A 33 12.11 24.20 -46.82
N ASP A 34 13.04 25.05 -47.28
CA ASP A 34 14.43 25.08 -46.80
C ASP A 34 14.60 25.61 -45.37
N ARG A 35 13.54 26.19 -44.78
CA ARG A 35 13.51 26.69 -43.40
C ARG A 35 12.91 25.72 -42.40
N VAL A 36 12.40 24.56 -42.84
CA VAL A 36 11.91 23.52 -41.94
C VAL A 36 13.10 22.84 -41.24
N ASP A 37 13.13 22.82 -39.91
CA ASP A 37 14.04 21.93 -39.17
C ASP A 37 13.51 20.49 -39.21
N TYR A 38 13.86 19.78 -40.29
CA TYR A 38 13.45 18.39 -40.50
C TYR A 38 13.94 17.43 -39.41
N SER A 39 15.01 17.77 -38.67
CA SER A 39 15.53 16.89 -37.62
C SER A 39 14.60 16.76 -36.41
N ALA A 40 13.65 17.70 -36.25
CA ALA A 40 12.59 17.62 -35.27
C ALA A 40 11.49 16.61 -35.65
N LEU A 41 11.34 16.30 -36.94
CA LEU A 41 10.22 15.53 -37.48
C LEU A 41 10.58 14.06 -37.72
N THR A 42 9.57 13.20 -37.76
CA THR A 42 9.67 11.87 -38.36
C THR A 42 8.77 11.74 -39.58
N HIS A 43 7.63 12.44 -39.56
CA HIS A 43 6.71 12.57 -40.67
C HIS A 43 6.34 14.04 -40.90
N LEU A 44 6.23 14.43 -42.17
CA LEU A 44 5.69 15.71 -42.60
C LEU A 44 4.39 15.45 -43.36
N LEU A 45 3.30 16.07 -42.91
CA LEU A 45 1.98 15.93 -43.52
C LEU A 45 1.75 17.14 -44.41
N HIS A 46 1.81 16.94 -45.73
CA HIS A 46 1.65 18.02 -46.70
C HIS A 46 0.14 18.28 -46.89
N PHE A 47 -0.33 19.39 -46.33
CA PHE A 47 -1.74 19.69 -46.14
C PHE A 47 -2.25 20.76 -47.12
N SER A 48 -3.32 20.55 -47.87
CA SER A 48 -3.98 19.28 -48.19
C SER A 48 -4.57 19.33 -49.60
N VAL A 49 -4.87 18.17 -50.17
CA VAL A 49 -5.84 18.10 -51.28
C VAL A 49 -7.26 18.06 -50.72
N ILE A 50 -8.26 18.48 -51.50
CA ILE A 50 -9.68 18.44 -51.14
C ILE A 50 -10.41 17.47 -52.08
N PRO A 51 -11.30 16.58 -51.59
CA PRO A 51 -12.10 15.74 -52.47
C PRO A 51 -13.15 16.54 -53.24
N ASN A 52 -13.33 16.23 -54.53
CA ASN A 52 -14.46 16.70 -55.31
C ASN A 52 -15.59 15.67 -55.30
N ALA A 53 -16.82 16.11 -55.58
CA ALA A 53 -18.00 15.25 -55.51
C ALA A 53 -17.97 14.06 -56.49
N ASP A 54 -17.19 14.16 -57.57
CA ASP A 54 -16.99 13.13 -58.60
C ASP A 54 -15.81 12.17 -58.30
N GLY A 55 -15.15 12.32 -57.16
CA GLY A 55 -13.97 11.53 -56.79
C GLY A 55 -12.65 12.03 -57.40
N THR A 56 -12.62 13.18 -58.06
CA THR A 56 -11.36 13.87 -58.40
C THR A 56 -10.81 14.65 -57.20
N LEU A 57 -9.59 15.20 -57.34
CA LEU A 57 -8.90 15.94 -56.27
C LEU A 57 -8.66 17.39 -56.66
N ASP A 58 -8.96 18.31 -55.75
CA ASP A 58 -8.53 19.70 -55.84
C ASP A 58 -7.22 19.89 -55.05
N SER A 59 -6.16 20.27 -55.75
CA SER A 59 -4.85 20.60 -55.17
C SER A 59 -4.56 22.11 -55.14
N THR A 60 -5.49 22.92 -55.64
CA THR A 60 -5.31 24.37 -55.81
C THR A 60 -5.76 25.15 -54.58
N SER A 61 -6.87 24.76 -53.94
CA SER A 61 -7.43 25.48 -52.78
C SER A 61 -6.42 25.72 -51.66
N ASN A 62 -5.53 24.75 -51.41
CA ASN A 62 -4.50 24.83 -50.37
C ASN A 62 -3.07 25.00 -50.93
N SER A 63 -2.93 25.39 -52.21
CA SER A 63 -1.64 25.70 -52.86
C SER A 63 -0.65 24.52 -53.02
N LEU A 64 -1.15 23.30 -53.25
CA LEU A 64 -0.34 22.09 -53.47
C LEU A 64 0.03 21.93 -54.97
N SER A 65 0.89 22.82 -55.47
CA SER A 65 1.42 22.70 -56.84
C SER A 65 2.42 21.53 -56.96
N ALA A 66 2.61 21.00 -58.18
CA ALA A 66 3.56 19.91 -58.41
C ALA A 66 5.01 20.31 -58.07
N ALA A 67 5.43 21.53 -58.42
CA ALA A 67 6.77 22.03 -58.13
C ALA A 67 7.02 22.17 -56.62
N HIS A 68 6.02 22.69 -55.90
CA HIS A 68 6.05 22.85 -54.45
C HIS A 68 6.09 21.49 -53.72
N SER A 69 5.26 20.53 -54.17
CA SER A 69 5.32 19.16 -53.68
C SER A 69 6.71 18.54 -53.88
N ALA A 70 7.31 18.71 -55.07
CA ALA A 70 8.61 18.13 -55.38
C ALA A 70 9.74 18.68 -54.49
N ASP A 71 9.80 20.01 -54.28
CA ASP A 71 10.81 20.63 -53.41
C ASP A 71 10.69 20.16 -51.96
N MET A 72 9.46 20.17 -51.42
CA MET A 72 9.20 19.70 -50.05
C MET A 72 9.55 18.22 -49.86
N VAL A 73 9.09 17.36 -50.77
CA VAL A 73 9.33 15.91 -50.71
C VAL A 73 10.83 15.61 -50.77
N SER A 74 11.55 16.24 -51.72
CA SER A 74 12.99 16.02 -51.87
C SER A 74 13.78 16.39 -50.61
N ARG A 75 13.45 17.50 -49.95
CA ARG A 75 14.16 17.96 -48.75
C ARG A 75 13.87 17.09 -47.53
N ALA A 76 12.60 16.73 -47.33
CA ALA A 76 12.20 15.85 -46.25
C ALA A 76 12.87 14.47 -46.38
N HIS A 77 12.86 13.88 -47.59
CA HIS A 77 13.52 12.60 -47.86
C HIS A 77 15.03 12.67 -47.67
N ALA A 78 15.68 13.76 -48.08
CA ALA A 78 17.10 13.97 -47.83
C ALA A 78 17.46 14.01 -46.34
N ALA A 79 16.52 14.43 -45.49
CA ALA A 79 16.63 14.42 -44.03
C ALA A 79 16.11 13.11 -43.37
N GLY A 80 15.68 12.12 -44.16
CA GLY A 80 15.12 10.85 -43.65
C GLY A 80 13.69 10.95 -43.11
N VAL A 81 12.98 12.06 -43.36
CA VAL A 81 11.60 12.30 -42.94
C VAL A 81 10.62 11.76 -43.98
N LYS A 82 9.58 11.08 -43.53
CA LYS A 82 8.48 10.57 -44.39
C LYS A 82 7.51 11.67 -44.75
N VAL A 83 7.04 11.72 -45.99
CA VAL A 83 6.08 12.74 -46.42
C VAL A 83 4.74 12.11 -46.74
N ILE A 84 3.71 12.48 -45.98
CA ILE A 84 2.36 11.93 -46.08
C ILE A 84 1.45 12.99 -46.72
N LEU A 85 0.67 12.60 -47.73
CA LEU A 85 -0.33 13.46 -48.36
C LEU A 85 -1.57 13.55 -47.47
N ALA A 86 -1.94 14.74 -47.00
CA ALA A 86 -3.22 14.90 -46.32
C ALA A 86 -4.36 15.20 -47.33
N ILE A 87 -5.51 14.56 -47.12
CA ILE A 87 -6.76 14.80 -47.85
C ILE A 87 -7.84 15.26 -46.86
N GLY A 88 -8.52 16.36 -47.20
CA GLY A 88 -9.61 16.90 -46.39
C GLY A 88 -9.24 18.19 -45.64
N GLY A 89 -9.70 18.27 -44.40
CA GLY A 89 -9.69 19.48 -43.57
C GLY A 89 -11.09 19.87 -43.08
N GLU A 90 -11.14 20.96 -42.31
CA GLU A 90 -12.38 21.53 -41.78
C GLU A 90 -13.45 21.69 -42.86
N ASN A 91 -14.68 21.26 -42.58
CA ASN A 91 -15.87 21.38 -43.46
C ASN A 91 -15.79 20.60 -44.78
N THR A 92 -15.16 19.42 -44.78
CA THR A 92 -15.05 18.57 -45.98
C THR A 92 -15.95 17.33 -45.98
N ALA A 93 -16.69 17.07 -44.89
CA ALA A 93 -17.54 15.87 -44.77
C ALA A 93 -18.52 15.65 -45.94
N ASP A 94 -19.21 16.68 -46.40
CA ASP A 94 -20.14 16.61 -47.55
C ASP A 94 -19.45 16.15 -48.84
N ARG A 95 -18.22 16.62 -49.05
CA ARG A 95 -17.40 16.27 -50.20
C ARG A 95 -16.93 14.82 -50.10
N PHE A 96 -16.51 14.41 -48.91
CA PHE A 96 -16.18 13.02 -48.64
C PHE A 96 -17.37 12.09 -48.84
N ARG A 97 -18.58 12.44 -48.40
CA ARG A 97 -19.79 11.62 -48.63
C ARG A 97 -20.02 11.32 -50.11
N SER A 98 -19.79 12.32 -50.97
CA SER A 98 -19.95 12.18 -52.42
C SER A 98 -18.80 11.40 -53.07
N ALA A 99 -17.56 11.69 -52.70
CA ALA A 99 -16.37 11.06 -53.27
C ALA A 99 -16.19 9.60 -52.83
N ALA A 100 -16.48 9.31 -51.55
CA ALA A 100 -16.34 8.00 -50.94
C ALA A 100 -17.60 7.13 -51.10
N GLY A 101 -18.71 7.69 -51.61
CA GLY A 101 -19.93 6.95 -51.91
C GLY A 101 -19.73 5.86 -52.97
N ASP A 102 -20.60 4.86 -53.00
CA ASP A 102 -20.45 3.66 -53.83
C ASP A 102 -20.20 3.93 -55.32
N ALA A 103 -20.81 4.99 -55.86
CA ALA A 103 -20.64 5.36 -57.26
C ALA A 103 -19.20 5.83 -57.60
N ASN A 104 -18.52 6.51 -56.67
CA ASN A 104 -17.27 7.21 -56.93
C ASN A 104 -16.07 6.61 -56.19
N ARG A 105 -16.30 5.80 -55.14
CA ARG A 105 -15.27 5.30 -54.22
C ARG A 105 -14.05 4.69 -54.90
N ALA A 106 -14.26 3.85 -55.91
CA ALA A 106 -13.16 3.19 -56.63
C ALA A 106 -12.31 4.19 -57.42
N ALA A 107 -12.94 5.13 -58.13
CA ALA A 107 -12.26 6.19 -58.86
C ALA A 107 -11.51 7.13 -57.91
N PHE A 108 -12.16 7.52 -56.81
CA PHE A 108 -11.57 8.36 -55.77
C PHE A 108 -10.31 7.75 -55.16
N ILE A 109 -10.37 6.49 -54.73
CA ILE A 109 -9.20 5.77 -54.19
C ILE A 109 -8.07 5.70 -55.23
N ASN A 110 -8.39 5.41 -56.49
CA ASN A 110 -7.37 5.36 -57.55
C ASN A 110 -6.73 6.72 -57.80
N ASN A 111 -7.52 7.80 -57.84
CA ASN A 111 -7.02 9.17 -58.00
C ASN A 111 -6.10 9.57 -56.85
N LEU A 112 -6.49 9.25 -55.61
CA LEU A 112 -5.71 9.52 -54.41
C LEU A 112 -4.38 8.77 -54.39
N VAL A 113 -4.40 7.48 -54.71
CA VAL A 113 -3.18 6.65 -54.79
C VAL A 113 -2.28 7.09 -55.94
N ASN A 114 -2.82 7.46 -57.10
CA ASN A 114 -2.04 7.98 -58.23
C ASN A 114 -1.41 9.34 -57.91
N PHE A 115 -2.13 10.22 -57.20
CA PHE A 115 -1.58 11.50 -56.76
C PHE A 115 -0.44 11.30 -55.76
N MET A 116 -0.63 10.40 -54.79
CA MET A 116 0.39 10.03 -53.80
C MET A 116 1.66 9.52 -54.49
N THR A 117 1.54 8.51 -55.36
CA THR A 117 2.70 7.87 -56.01
C THR A 117 3.38 8.79 -57.02
N SER A 118 2.64 9.55 -57.83
CA SER A 118 3.21 10.43 -58.85
C SER A 118 4.00 11.61 -58.28
N ARG A 119 3.76 11.98 -57.02
CA ARG A 119 4.46 13.08 -56.34
C ARG A 119 5.45 12.61 -55.28
N GLY A 120 5.70 11.30 -55.17
CA GLY A 120 6.71 10.75 -54.27
C GLY A 120 6.30 10.74 -52.78
N TYR A 121 5.01 10.81 -52.46
CA TYR A 121 4.55 10.71 -51.07
C TYR A 121 4.67 9.26 -50.55
N ASP A 122 5.01 9.11 -49.27
CA ASP A 122 5.15 7.83 -48.56
C ASP A 122 3.82 7.30 -47.99
N GLY A 123 2.73 8.06 -48.08
CA GLY A 123 1.44 7.67 -47.50
C GLY A 123 0.34 8.71 -47.67
N ILE A 124 -0.81 8.40 -47.07
CA ILE A 124 -2.01 9.25 -47.05
C ILE A 124 -2.47 9.47 -45.61
N ASP A 125 -2.85 10.70 -45.30
CA ASP A 125 -3.53 11.09 -44.06
C ASP A 125 -4.97 11.50 -44.39
N VAL A 126 -5.94 10.97 -43.64
CA VAL A 126 -7.36 11.26 -43.84
C VAL A 126 -7.86 12.19 -42.75
N ASP A 127 -8.28 13.39 -43.17
CA ASP A 127 -8.80 14.44 -42.30
C ASP A 127 -10.27 14.77 -42.64
N TRP A 128 -11.18 13.91 -42.18
CA TRP A 128 -12.61 14.00 -42.46
C TRP A 128 -13.33 14.76 -41.34
N GLU A 129 -13.62 16.04 -41.57
CA GLU A 129 -14.21 16.93 -40.57
C GLU A 129 -15.52 17.58 -41.02
N ASP A 130 -16.41 17.73 -40.05
CA ASP A 130 -17.65 18.49 -40.09
C ASP A 130 -17.68 19.49 -38.92
N SER A 131 -17.93 20.78 -39.18
CA SER A 131 -17.90 21.82 -38.14
C SER A 131 -19.04 21.71 -37.12
N ALA A 132 -20.18 21.15 -37.51
CA ALA A 132 -21.33 21.01 -36.61
C ALA A 132 -21.09 19.93 -35.55
N THR A 133 -20.41 18.85 -35.93
CA THR A 133 -20.14 17.70 -35.06
C THR A 133 -18.72 17.70 -34.48
N GLY A 134 -17.79 18.43 -35.09
CA GLY A 134 -16.38 18.48 -34.71
C GLY A 134 -15.67 17.14 -34.93
N GLY A 135 -15.81 16.53 -36.11
CA GLY A 135 -15.18 15.24 -36.44
C GLY A 135 -15.94 14.48 -37.53
N VAL A 136 -15.88 13.14 -37.52
CA VAL A 136 -16.70 12.31 -38.40
C VAL A 136 -18.12 12.26 -37.84
N PRO A 137 -19.15 12.71 -38.59
CA PRO A 137 -20.53 12.59 -38.13
C PRO A 137 -20.92 11.14 -37.85
N ASP A 138 -21.76 10.89 -36.85
CA ASP A 138 -22.17 9.52 -36.50
C ASP A 138 -22.90 8.83 -37.68
N SER A 139 -23.58 9.59 -38.55
CA SER A 139 -24.19 9.10 -39.79
C SER A 139 -23.17 8.60 -40.83
N ASP A 140 -21.95 9.11 -40.78
CA ASP A 140 -20.91 8.87 -41.78
C ASP A 140 -19.99 7.70 -41.38
N VAL A 141 -20.12 7.19 -40.14
CA VAL A 141 -19.34 6.07 -39.58
C VAL A 141 -19.29 4.84 -40.51
N PRO A 142 -20.40 4.33 -41.07
CA PRO A 142 -20.37 3.18 -41.98
C PRO A 142 -19.61 3.49 -43.28
N LEU A 143 -19.78 4.69 -43.82
CA LEU A 143 -19.15 5.12 -45.06
C LEU A 143 -17.64 5.32 -44.87
N TYR A 144 -17.24 5.98 -43.77
CA TYR A 144 -15.85 6.14 -43.39
C TYR A 144 -15.16 4.79 -43.26
N SER A 145 -15.77 3.84 -42.53
CA SER A 145 -15.23 2.48 -42.34
C SER A 145 -15.03 1.74 -43.66
N THR A 146 -16.01 1.87 -44.55
CA THR A 146 -16.00 1.26 -45.89
C THR A 146 -14.92 1.87 -46.78
N PHE A 147 -14.76 3.20 -46.73
CA PHE A 147 -13.71 3.92 -47.45
C PHE A 147 -12.31 3.56 -46.96
N ILE A 148 -12.07 3.63 -45.65
CA ILE A 148 -10.76 3.33 -45.04
C ILE A 148 -10.32 1.89 -45.30
N THR A 149 -11.24 0.92 -45.19
CA THR A 149 -10.94 -0.48 -45.47
C THR A 149 -10.54 -0.69 -46.95
N ALA A 150 -11.27 -0.06 -47.88
CA ALA A 150 -10.96 -0.14 -49.30
C ALA A 150 -9.63 0.57 -49.64
N LEU A 151 -9.38 1.75 -49.05
CA LEU A 151 -8.13 2.49 -49.22
C LEU A 151 -6.94 1.68 -48.69
N ARG A 152 -7.03 1.12 -47.48
CA ARG A 152 -5.97 0.28 -46.92
C ARG A 152 -5.70 -0.95 -47.79
N SER A 153 -6.75 -1.61 -48.29
CA SER A 153 -6.60 -2.74 -49.22
C SER A 153 -5.79 -2.35 -50.45
N ARG A 154 -6.09 -1.19 -51.05
CA ARG A 154 -5.35 -0.68 -52.21
C ARG A 154 -3.90 -0.31 -51.89
N LEU A 155 -3.64 0.29 -50.73
CA LEU A 155 -2.29 0.66 -50.29
C LEU A 155 -1.41 -0.56 -50.00
N ASN A 156 -1.98 -1.65 -49.47
CA ASN A 156 -1.25 -2.89 -49.21
C ASN A 156 -0.71 -3.58 -50.48
N GLN A 157 -1.16 -3.17 -51.67
CA GLN A 157 -0.68 -3.65 -52.96
C GLN A 157 0.57 -2.91 -53.45
N ILE A 158 1.05 -1.89 -52.73
CA ILE A 158 2.21 -1.07 -53.10
C ILE A 158 3.40 -1.47 -52.22
N THR A 159 4.59 -1.57 -52.82
CA THR A 159 5.84 -1.88 -52.10
C THR A 159 6.85 -0.74 -52.31
N PRO A 160 7.43 -0.15 -51.24
CA PRO A 160 7.12 -0.41 -49.82
C PRO A 160 5.68 -0.01 -49.46
N ARG A 161 5.11 -0.66 -48.42
CA ARG A 161 3.73 -0.40 -47.97
C ARG A 161 3.58 1.07 -47.53
N PRO A 162 2.71 1.88 -48.16
CA PRO A 162 2.51 3.27 -47.77
C PRO A 162 1.82 3.40 -46.41
N PHE A 163 2.11 4.50 -45.73
CA PHE A 163 1.44 4.87 -44.49
C PHE A 163 -0.04 5.24 -44.74
N LEU A 164 -0.92 4.87 -43.82
CA LEU A 164 -2.26 5.45 -43.71
C LEU A 164 -2.43 6.00 -42.30
N THR A 165 -2.65 7.29 -42.19
CA THR A 165 -2.84 7.99 -40.92
C THR A 165 -4.20 8.69 -40.91
N ALA A 166 -4.66 9.09 -39.73
CA ALA A 166 -5.87 9.87 -39.59
C ALA A 166 -5.65 11.05 -38.63
N ALA A 167 -6.22 12.19 -38.98
CA ALA A 167 -6.56 13.23 -38.03
C ALA A 167 -7.91 12.88 -37.38
N ALA A 168 -7.95 12.81 -36.05
CA ALA A 168 -9.08 12.24 -35.32
C ALA A 168 -9.61 13.18 -34.22
N ILE A 169 -10.92 13.42 -34.19
CA ILE A 169 -11.59 14.10 -33.07
C ILE A 169 -12.60 13.19 -32.38
N ARG A 170 -13.55 12.62 -33.15
CA ARG A 170 -14.60 11.72 -32.67
C ARG A 170 -15.24 10.93 -33.83
N PRO A 171 -16.02 9.88 -33.53
CA PRO A 171 -16.12 9.20 -32.23
C PRO A 171 -14.93 8.26 -31.99
N ALA A 172 -14.44 8.17 -30.74
CA ALA A 172 -13.30 7.30 -30.39
C ALA A 172 -13.55 5.82 -30.75
N SER A 173 -14.80 5.35 -30.65
CA SER A 173 -15.19 3.97 -30.99
C SER A 173 -14.98 3.62 -32.48
N LEU A 174 -15.17 4.58 -33.39
CA LEU A 174 -14.87 4.40 -34.82
C LEU A 174 -13.40 4.08 -35.01
N PHE A 175 -12.52 4.94 -34.47
CA PHE A 175 -11.07 4.76 -34.59
C PHE A 175 -10.58 3.50 -33.88
N ALA A 176 -11.22 3.11 -32.76
CA ALA A 176 -10.95 1.83 -32.09
C ALA A 176 -11.25 0.62 -32.99
N SER A 177 -12.39 0.63 -33.66
CA SER A 177 -12.78 -0.46 -34.58
C SER A 177 -11.87 -0.55 -35.82
N LEU A 178 -11.32 0.58 -36.27
CA LEU A 178 -10.47 0.68 -37.46
C LEU A 178 -8.98 0.75 -37.15
N GLN A 179 -8.56 0.65 -35.88
CA GLN A 179 -7.17 0.94 -35.50
C GLN A 179 -6.14 0.09 -36.25
N ASN A 180 -6.49 -1.12 -36.69
CA ASN A 180 -5.61 -2.00 -37.47
C ASN A 180 -5.45 -1.59 -38.94
N GLN A 181 -6.28 -0.68 -39.42
CA GLN A 181 -6.14 -0.06 -40.74
C GLN A 181 -5.20 1.14 -40.70
N PHE A 182 -4.94 1.74 -39.53
CA PHE A 182 -4.09 2.94 -39.40
C PHE A 182 -2.71 2.62 -38.84
N ASP A 183 -1.71 3.32 -39.36
CA ASP A 183 -0.35 3.35 -38.80
C ASP A 183 -0.23 4.39 -37.68
N GLN A 184 -0.97 5.50 -37.78
CA GLN A 184 -1.06 6.55 -36.76
C GLN A 184 -2.49 7.09 -36.70
N ILE A 185 -2.99 7.31 -35.49
CA ILE A 185 -4.24 8.01 -35.20
C ILE A 185 -3.86 9.27 -34.41
N ASN A 186 -3.79 10.39 -35.11
CA ASN A 186 -3.37 11.68 -34.56
C ASN A 186 -4.60 12.42 -34.03
N VAL A 187 -4.78 12.41 -32.71
CA VAL A 187 -5.93 13.02 -32.04
C VAL A 187 -5.75 14.53 -31.98
N MET A 188 -6.71 15.28 -32.53
CA MET A 188 -6.68 16.74 -32.58
C MET A 188 -7.05 17.34 -31.23
N THR A 189 -6.09 17.31 -30.30
CA THR A 189 -6.28 17.75 -28.92
C THR A 189 -6.09 19.28 -28.74
N TYR A 190 -6.79 20.07 -29.54
CA TYR A 190 -6.87 21.54 -29.51
C TYR A 190 -8.29 21.98 -29.91
N ASN A 191 -8.55 23.29 -29.98
CA ASN A 191 -9.91 23.85 -30.11
C ASN A 191 -10.86 23.37 -29.00
N MET A 192 -10.33 23.21 -27.78
CA MET A 192 -11.03 22.61 -26.65
C MET A 192 -11.95 23.60 -25.90
N ALA A 193 -12.08 24.83 -26.40
CA ALA A 193 -12.85 25.88 -25.75
C ALA A 193 -13.56 26.77 -26.78
N GLY A 194 -14.75 27.25 -26.42
CA GLY A 194 -15.55 28.14 -27.24
C GLY A 194 -16.60 28.89 -26.41
N PRO A 195 -17.20 29.98 -26.94
CA PRO A 195 -18.21 30.78 -26.26
C PRO A 195 -19.59 30.08 -26.26
N TRP A 196 -19.59 28.79 -25.96
CA TRP A 196 -20.77 27.94 -25.97
C TRP A 196 -21.60 28.17 -24.71
N SER A 197 -22.92 27.99 -24.83
CA SER A 197 -23.84 28.20 -23.71
C SER A 197 -23.46 27.32 -22.50
N GLY A 198 -23.25 27.95 -21.34
CA GLY A 198 -22.91 27.26 -20.09
C GLY A 198 -21.42 26.94 -19.91
N TRP A 199 -20.55 27.33 -20.86
CA TRP A 199 -19.10 27.18 -20.74
C TRP A 199 -18.45 28.44 -20.14
N PRO A 200 -17.49 28.29 -19.21
CA PRO A 200 -16.58 29.39 -18.89
C PRO A 200 -15.59 29.63 -20.04
N THR A 201 -14.89 30.76 -19.99
CA THR A 201 -13.66 30.94 -20.77
C THR A 201 -12.67 29.82 -20.43
N TRP A 202 -11.94 29.33 -21.44
CA TRP A 202 -11.03 28.20 -21.26
C TRP A 202 -9.89 28.21 -22.27
N HIS A 203 -8.93 27.31 -22.09
CA HIS A 203 -7.73 27.23 -22.91
C HIS A 203 -7.94 26.49 -24.25
N ASN A 204 -7.15 26.83 -25.25
CA ASN A 204 -7.18 26.18 -26.57
C ASN A 204 -6.83 24.68 -26.49
N ALA A 205 -5.72 24.37 -25.79
CA ALA A 205 -5.19 23.02 -25.67
C ALA A 205 -4.51 22.79 -24.31
N PRO A 206 -5.25 22.84 -23.19
CA PRO A 206 -4.65 22.63 -21.88
C PRO A 206 -4.24 21.15 -21.73
N LEU A 207 -3.04 20.90 -21.19
CA LEU A 207 -2.52 19.53 -21.03
C LEU A 207 -3.43 18.70 -20.12
N TYR A 208 -3.81 19.28 -18.98
CA TYR A 208 -4.78 18.72 -18.04
C TYR A 208 -5.87 19.75 -17.74
N ASN A 209 -6.91 19.39 -16.98
CA ASN A 209 -8.02 20.28 -16.68
C ASN A 209 -8.00 20.89 -15.27
N GLY A 210 -6.94 20.67 -14.47
CA GLY A 210 -6.83 21.21 -13.11
C GLY A 210 -7.87 20.66 -12.14
N ASP A 211 -8.44 19.49 -12.43
CA ASP A 211 -9.64 18.96 -11.77
C ASP A 211 -10.87 19.89 -11.84
N TYR A 212 -10.83 20.90 -12.73
CA TYR A 212 -11.93 21.82 -12.92
C TYR A 212 -13.09 21.11 -13.63
N ARG A 213 -14.30 21.37 -13.12
CA ARG A 213 -15.56 20.78 -13.60
C ARG A 213 -16.54 21.88 -13.98
N PHE A 214 -17.36 21.62 -14.98
CA PHE A 214 -18.47 22.50 -15.31
C PHE A 214 -19.39 22.66 -14.10
N PRO A 215 -19.68 23.90 -13.65
CA PRO A 215 -20.62 24.11 -12.54
C PRO A 215 -22.02 23.55 -12.82
N SER A 216 -22.44 23.55 -14.09
CA SER A 216 -23.77 23.13 -14.51
C SER A 216 -23.98 21.62 -14.56
N THR A 217 -22.94 20.84 -14.88
CA THR A 217 -23.06 19.38 -15.12
C THR A 217 -22.18 18.54 -14.20
N GLY A 218 -21.22 19.16 -13.50
CA GLY A 218 -20.18 18.45 -12.74
C GLY A 218 -19.19 17.66 -13.61
N GLN A 219 -19.31 17.70 -14.95
CA GLN A 219 -18.41 16.99 -15.84
C GLN A 219 -17.04 17.68 -15.89
N PRO A 220 -15.94 16.93 -16.04
CA PRO A 220 -14.61 17.53 -16.20
C PRO A 220 -14.57 18.42 -17.45
N ILE A 221 -13.91 19.57 -17.36
CA ILE A 221 -13.66 20.38 -18.56
C ILE A 221 -12.62 19.68 -19.45
N SER A 222 -12.72 19.92 -20.76
CA SER A 222 -11.84 19.40 -21.80
C SER A 222 -10.35 19.69 -21.55
N SER A 223 -9.51 18.71 -21.88
CA SER A 223 -8.05 18.77 -21.86
C SER A 223 -7.45 17.72 -22.80
N VAL A 224 -6.16 17.87 -23.11
CA VAL A 224 -5.38 16.89 -23.88
C VAL A 224 -5.43 15.52 -23.21
N ASP A 225 -5.16 15.44 -21.90
CA ASP A 225 -5.22 14.19 -21.13
C ASP A 225 -6.63 13.59 -21.16
N GLY A 226 -7.67 14.39 -20.90
CA GLY A 226 -9.06 13.90 -20.92
C GLY A 226 -9.46 13.33 -22.27
N LYS A 227 -9.09 14.00 -23.37
CA LYS A 227 -9.40 13.54 -24.73
C LYS A 227 -8.60 12.31 -25.13
N LEU A 228 -7.34 12.22 -24.71
CA LEU A 228 -6.53 11.03 -24.89
C LEU A 228 -7.12 9.82 -24.13
N GLN A 229 -7.56 10.03 -22.89
CA GLN A 229 -8.21 8.98 -22.10
C GLN A 229 -9.49 8.45 -22.77
N GLU A 230 -10.27 9.30 -23.44
CA GLU A 230 -11.44 8.87 -24.23
C GLU A 230 -11.03 7.82 -25.30
N PHE A 231 -9.94 8.06 -26.03
CA PHE A 231 -9.45 7.16 -27.08
C PHE A 231 -8.82 5.88 -26.51
N LEU A 232 -8.09 5.99 -25.41
CA LEU A 232 -7.54 4.82 -24.69
C LEU A 232 -8.65 3.93 -24.14
N ASN A 233 -9.68 4.52 -23.51
CA ASN A 233 -10.82 3.81 -22.94
C ASN A 233 -11.70 3.14 -24.02
N ALA A 234 -11.71 3.67 -25.25
CA ALA A 234 -12.35 3.02 -26.39
C ALA A 234 -11.59 1.77 -26.87
N GLY A 235 -10.38 1.50 -26.37
CA GLY A 235 -9.58 0.31 -26.67
C GLY A 235 -8.51 0.51 -27.76
N ILE A 236 -8.13 1.75 -28.07
CA ILE A 236 -7.03 2.02 -29.01
C ILE A 236 -5.70 1.82 -28.29
N ALA A 237 -4.78 1.07 -28.92
CA ALA A 237 -3.44 0.89 -28.39
C ALA A 237 -2.71 2.25 -28.26
N ALA A 238 -2.10 2.51 -27.10
CA ALA A 238 -1.34 3.73 -26.82
C ALA A 238 -0.29 4.04 -27.90
N GLN A 239 0.38 3.01 -28.42
CA GLN A 239 1.41 3.13 -29.47
C GLN A 239 0.84 3.47 -30.86
N LYS A 240 -0.49 3.56 -31.03
CA LYS A 240 -1.14 4.02 -32.26
C LYS A 240 -1.66 5.44 -32.17
N LEU A 241 -1.66 6.03 -30.98
CA LEU A 241 -2.17 7.37 -30.74
C LEU A 241 -1.06 8.40 -30.84
N GLY A 242 -1.40 9.57 -31.37
CA GLY A 242 -0.63 10.80 -31.21
C GLY A 242 -1.50 11.91 -30.63
N ILE A 243 -0.92 12.78 -29.79
CA ILE A 243 -1.63 13.98 -29.28
C ILE A 243 -1.35 15.19 -30.19
N GLY A 244 -2.34 16.06 -30.35
CA GLY A 244 -2.24 17.31 -31.11
C GLY A 244 -1.63 18.45 -30.28
N ILE A 245 -0.69 19.17 -30.89
CA ILE A 245 -0.03 20.36 -30.32
C ILE A 245 -0.25 21.52 -31.30
N PRO A 246 -1.03 22.56 -30.90
CA PRO A 246 -1.29 23.70 -31.77
C PRO A 246 -0.11 24.68 -31.75
N PHE A 247 0.34 25.11 -32.93
CA PHE A 247 1.23 26.26 -33.12
C PHE A 247 0.43 27.56 -33.36
N PHE A 248 -0.75 27.61 -32.76
CA PHE A 248 -1.69 28.72 -32.80
C PHE A 248 -2.39 28.84 -31.44
N GLY A 249 -3.01 29.98 -31.19
CA GLY A 249 -3.83 30.20 -30.00
C GLY A 249 -5.18 30.79 -30.35
N VAL A 250 -5.99 31.03 -29.33
CA VAL A 250 -7.32 31.65 -29.44
C VAL A 250 -7.38 32.93 -28.64
N VAL A 251 -7.91 33.98 -29.26
CA VAL A 251 -8.15 35.29 -28.67
C VAL A 251 -9.63 35.42 -28.36
N TRP A 252 -9.94 35.50 -27.08
CA TRP A 252 -11.27 35.84 -26.57
C TRP A 252 -11.38 37.36 -26.46
N SER A 253 -12.42 37.95 -27.05
CA SER A 253 -12.62 39.40 -27.04
C SER A 253 -14.02 39.80 -26.58
N GLY A 254 -14.08 40.78 -25.68
CA GLY A 254 -15.32 41.37 -25.21
C GLY A 254 -16.05 40.48 -24.20
N GLY A 255 -17.36 40.31 -24.37
CA GLY A 255 -18.24 39.69 -23.37
C GLY A 255 -18.59 40.66 -22.23
N SER A 256 -19.38 40.19 -21.26
CA SER A 256 -19.72 40.95 -20.05
C SER A 256 -20.09 40.03 -18.88
N GLY A 257 -20.21 40.60 -17.68
CA GLY A 257 -20.58 39.86 -16.47
C GLY A 257 -19.38 39.29 -15.69
N THR A 258 -18.17 39.67 -16.10
CA THR A 258 -16.91 39.41 -15.39
C THR A 258 -16.53 40.60 -14.49
N PRO A 259 -15.61 40.43 -13.53
CA PRO A 259 -15.16 41.52 -12.66
C PRO A 259 -14.55 42.73 -13.38
N THR A 260 -13.93 42.53 -14.56
CA THR A 260 -13.30 43.61 -15.34
C THR A 260 -14.23 44.23 -16.39
N GLY A 261 -15.42 43.66 -16.59
CA GLY A 261 -16.38 44.10 -17.61
C GLY A 261 -16.25 43.36 -18.94
N GLY A 262 -15.10 42.76 -19.26
CA GLY A 262 -14.90 41.80 -20.35
C GLY A 262 -14.07 40.58 -19.94
N VAL A 263 -13.87 39.62 -20.83
CA VAL A 263 -13.09 38.41 -20.51
C VAL A 263 -11.59 38.66 -20.56
N THR A 264 -10.89 38.24 -19.51
CA THR A 264 -9.46 38.51 -19.29
C THR A 264 -8.69 37.27 -18.84
N GLU A 265 -9.38 36.25 -18.33
CA GLU A 265 -8.77 35.06 -17.70
C GLU A 265 -9.54 33.79 -18.06
N PRO A 266 -8.91 32.60 -17.98
CA PRO A 266 -9.65 31.33 -18.01
C PRO A 266 -10.59 31.21 -16.80
N ARG A 267 -11.56 30.29 -16.87
CA ARG A 267 -12.54 29.98 -15.81
C ARG A 267 -13.53 31.11 -15.49
N GLN A 268 -13.59 32.16 -16.30
CA GLN A 268 -14.55 33.24 -16.11
C GLN A 268 -15.92 32.85 -16.69
N GLN A 269 -16.95 33.00 -15.87
CA GLN A 269 -18.34 32.98 -16.35
C GLN A 269 -18.66 34.34 -17.00
N PHE A 270 -19.52 34.33 -18.01
CA PHE A 270 -19.95 35.53 -18.71
C PHE A 270 -21.47 35.50 -18.91
N THR A 271 -22.10 36.68 -18.89
CA THR A 271 -23.54 36.87 -19.16
C THR A 271 -23.81 37.22 -20.61
N VAL A 272 -22.86 37.88 -21.27
CA VAL A 272 -22.86 38.10 -22.73
C VAL A 272 -21.65 37.39 -23.31
N ALA A 273 -21.88 36.57 -24.34
CA ALA A 273 -20.85 35.75 -24.95
C ALA A 273 -19.72 36.61 -25.56
N PRO A 274 -18.45 36.32 -25.24
CA PRO A 274 -17.32 36.89 -25.96
C PRO A 274 -17.21 36.32 -27.37
N THR A 275 -16.41 36.98 -28.21
CA THR A 275 -16.00 36.44 -29.52
C THR A 275 -14.70 35.67 -29.39
N LEU A 276 -14.49 34.67 -30.28
CA LEU A 276 -13.29 33.85 -30.30
C LEU A 276 -12.65 33.88 -31.69
N GLN A 277 -11.34 34.11 -31.76
CA GLN A 277 -10.58 34.09 -33.00
C GLN A 277 -9.31 33.25 -32.84
N ALA A 278 -9.10 32.27 -33.73
CA ALA A 278 -7.85 31.53 -33.79
C ALA A 278 -6.78 32.34 -34.56
N LEU A 279 -5.58 32.48 -33.99
CA LEU A 279 -4.46 33.20 -34.60
C LEU A 279 -3.17 32.39 -34.55
N PRO A 280 -2.34 32.43 -35.60
CA PRO A 280 -1.00 31.84 -35.58
C PRO A 280 -0.15 32.35 -34.43
N TYR A 281 0.74 31.51 -33.90
CA TYR A 281 1.63 31.89 -32.80
C TYR A 281 2.47 33.13 -33.13
N TYR A 282 2.99 33.26 -34.36
CA TYR A 282 3.75 34.46 -34.77
C TYR A 282 2.91 35.75 -34.70
N THR A 283 1.60 35.69 -34.94
CA THR A 283 0.69 36.85 -34.83
C THR A 283 0.44 37.18 -33.36
N ILE A 284 0.27 36.17 -32.51
CA ILE A 284 0.11 36.36 -31.07
C ILE A 284 1.32 37.08 -30.48
N LEU A 285 2.53 36.62 -30.83
CA LEU A 285 3.77 37.26 -30.40
C LEU A 285 3.91 38.71 -30.89
N ARG A 286 3.54 38.98 -32.14
CA ARG A 286 3.66 40.32 -32.74
C ARG A 286 2.67 41.32 -32.15
N ASP A 287 1.41 40.91 -32.01
CA ASP A 287 0.30 41.85 -31.81
C ASP A 287 -0.18 41.93 -30.35
N TYR A 288 0.07 40.89 -29.53
CA TYR A 288 -0.51 40.78 -28.18
C TYR A 288 0.54 40.57 -27.08
N TYR A 289 1.65 39.90 -27.38
CA TYR A 289 2.61 39.51 -26.35
C TYR A 289 3.34 40.70 -25.73
N GLN A 290 3.22 40.80 -24.41
CA GLN A 290 4.08 41.59 -23.54
C GLN A 290 4.30 40.78 -22.26
N SER A 291 5.51 40.74 -21.72
CA SER A 291 5.84 39.92 -20.54
C SER A 291 4.89 40.19 -19.37
N ARG A 292 4.53 41.46 -19.13
CA ARG A 292 3.57 41.87 -18.09
C ARG A 292 2.17 41.26 -18.23
N TYR A 293 1.75 40.83 -19.42
CA TYR A 293 0.45 40.20 -19.66
C TYR A 293 0.51 38.67 -19.58
N GLU A 294 1.67 38.07 -19.78
CA GLU A 294 1.82 36.62 -19.76
C GLU A 294 1.55 36.07 -18.36
N ARG A 295 0.83 34.95 -18.32
CA ARG A 295 0.51 34.17 -17.14
C ARG A 295 0.74 32.70 -17.48
N TRP A 296 1.19 31.94 -16.50
CA TRP A 296 1.32 30.49 -16.61
C TRP A 296 0.24 29.82 -15.77
N ASP A 297 -0.61 29.01 -16.41
CA ASP A 297 -1.63 28.27 -15.69
C ASP A 297 -1.14 26.86 -15.33
N GLU A 298 -0.92 26.64 -14.03
CA GLU A 298 -0.60 25.34 -13.44
C GLU A 298 -1.58 24.94 -12.33
N THR A 299 -2.70 25.65 -12.22
CA THR A 299 -3.62 25.55 -11.08
C THR A 299 -4.35 24.21 -11.04
N SER A 300 -4.47 23.61 -9.84
CA SER A 300 -5.13 22.32 -9.58
C SER A 300 -5.91 22.38 -8.26
N PHE A 301 -7.11 21.78 -8.21
CA PHE A 301 -7.92 21.69 -6.98
C PHE A 301 -7.55 20.54 -6.04
N THR A 302 -6.76 19.56 -6.51
CA THR A 302 -6.24 18.45 -5.69
C THR A 302 -4.71 18.48 -5.62
N TYR A 303 -4.12 17.62 -4.77
CA TYR A 303 -2.66 17.37 -4.67
C TYR A 303 -2.09 16.77 -5.96
N SER A 304 -2.30 17.43 -7.09
CA SER A 304 -2.01 16.93 -8.41
C SER A 304 -1.31 18.00 -9.23
N ILE A 305 -0.25 17.59 -9.93
CA ILE A 305 0.41 18.39 -10.96
C ILE A 305 -0.42 18.50 -12.26
N ARG A 306 -1.71 18.17 -12.19
CA ARG A 306 -2.64 18.10 -13.32
C ARG A 306 -3.35 19.42 -13.60
N GLY A 307 -2.67 20.56 -13.38
CA GLY A 307 -3.12 21.85 -13.89
C GLY A 307 -2.99 21.98 -15.41
N PRO A 308 -3.56 23.02 -16.04
CA PRO A 308 -3.53 23.21 -17.50
C PRO A 308 -2.15 23.16 -18.17
N GLN A 309 -1.09 23.59 -17.49
CA GLN A 309 0.30 23.63 -17.98
C GLN A 309 0.46 24.36 -19.32
N VAL A 310 -0.22 25.51 -19.47
CA VAL A 310 -0.20 26.35 -20.68
C VAL A 310 -0.13 27.84 -20.32
N PRO A 311 0.45 28.69 -21.18
CA PRO A 311 0.41 30.12 -20.98
C PRO A 311 -0.93 30.72 -21.43
N TYR A 312 -1.21 31.92 -20.92
CA TYR A 312 -2.20 32.83 -21.50
C TYR A 312 -1.77 34.29 -21.31
N LEU A 313 -2.34 35.20 -22.09
CA LEU A 313 -2.19 36.64 -21.88
C LEU A 313 -3.47 37.18 -21.24
N ARG A 314 -3.32 37.84 -20.08
CA ARG A 314 -4.36 38.61 -19.40
C ARG A 314 -4.23 40.07 -19.83
N ILE A 315 -5.09 40.52 -20.74
CA ILE A 315 -5.11 41.91 -21.21
C ILE A 315 -6.37 42.56 -20.67
N ASP A 316 -6.18 43.43 -19.68
CA ASP A 316 -7.22 44.19 -19.01
C ASP A 316 -6.98 45.68 -19.31
N VAL A 317 -7.94 46.32 -19.98
CA VAL A 317 -7.84 47.74 -20.34
C VAL A 317 -8.98 48.47 -19.66
N ALA A 318 -8.72 48.92 -18.43
CA ALA A 318 -9.70 49.60 -17.58
C ALA A 318 -10.49 50.69 -18.34
N GLY A 319 -11.82 50.56 -18.32
CA GLY A 319 -12.73 51.51 -18.96
C GLY A 319 -12.84 51.39 -20.50
N SER A 320 -12.33 50.31 -21.10
CA SER A 320 -12.36 50.04 -22.55
C SER A 320 -12.98 48.68 -22.86
N THR A 321 -13.43 48.47 -24.11
CA THR A 321 -13.77 47.14 -24.66
C THR A 321 -12.51 46.32 -25.03
N GLY A 322 -11.34 46.79 -24.60
CA GLY A 322 -10.03 46.25 -24.89
C GLY A 322 -9.73 44.90 -24.24
N ASP A 323 -10.53 44.43 -23.28
CA ASP A 323 -10.32 43.18 -22.56
C ASP A 323 -10.14 41.97 -23.48
N LYS A 324 -9.06 41.21 -23.25
CA LYS A 324 -8.76 39.95 -23.94
C LYS A 324 -8.23 38.90 -22.98
N LEU A 325 -8.66 37.67 -23.22
CA LEU A 325 -7.93 36.46 -22.85
C LEU A 325 -7.29 35.89 -24.13
N VAL A 326 -5.97 35.74 -24.16
CA VAL A 326 -5.28 35.04 -25.26
C VAL A 326 -4.73 33.72 -24.74
N SER A 327 -5.34 32.59 -25.10
CA SER A 327 -4.81 31.26 -24.75
C SER A 327 -4.00 30.71 -25.91
N TYR A 328 -2.77 30.27 -25.62
CA TYR A 328 -1.85 29.78 -26.65
C TYR A 328 -0.89 28.75 -26.07
N ASP A 329 0.00 28.23 -26.93
CA ASP A 329 1.11 27.37 -26.54
C ASP A 329 2.43 28.12 -26.76
N ASN A 330 3.33 28.05 -25.77
CA ASN A 330 4.70 28.53 -25.88
C ASN A 330 5.68 27.35 -25.82
N GLU A 331 6.98 27.63 -25.86
CA GLU A 331 8.03 26.62 -25.84
C GLU A 331 7.94 25.71 -24.60
N ARG A 332 7.55 26.25 -23.44
CA ARG A 332 7.41 25.48 -22.21
C ARG A 332 6.25 24.47 -22.30
N SER A 333 5.08 24.91 -22.76
CA SER A 333 3.91 24.01 -22.87
C SER A 333 4.06 22.98 -23.98
N VAL A 334 4.65 23.36 -25.12
CA VAL A 334 4.94 22.43 -26.22
C VAL A 334 5.91 21.33 -25.78
N GLN A 335 7.00 21.68 -25.10
CA GLN A 335 7.94 20.70 -24.56
C GLN A 335 7.26 19.74 -23.57
N LYS A 336 6.48 20.28 -22.61
CA LYS A 336 5.72 19.49 -21.63
C LYS A 336 4.75 18.51 -22.27
N LYS A 337 4.09 18.88 -23.38
CA LYS A 337 3.18 17.98 -24.12
C LYS A 337 3.92 16.81 -24.76
N VAL A 338 5.09 17.04 -25.36
CA VAL A 338 5.90 15.96 -25.93
C VAL A 338 6.42 15.02 -24.83
N GLU A 339 6.90 15.58 -23.72
CA GLU A 339 7.33 14.82 -22.55
C GLU A 339 6.19 13.99 -21.95
N TYR A 340 5.00 14.58 -21.85
CA TYR A 340 3.78 13.89 -21.43
C TYR A 340 3.48 12.69 -22.31
N ALA A 341 3.43 12.86 -23.63
CA ALA A 341 3.14 11.77 -24.57
C ALA A 341 4.11 10.60 -24.37
N ARG A 342 5.41 10.89 -24.25
CA ARG A 342 6.43 9.88 -23.99
C ARG A 342 6.27 9.20 -22.63
N SER A 343 5.99 9.97 -21.57
CA SER A 343 5.79 9.43 -20.22
C SER A 343 4.59 8.48 -20.13
N LYS A 344 3.58 8.68 -20.99
CA LYS A 344 2.36 7.86 -21.10
C LYS A 344 2.51 6.69 -22.08
N GLY A 345 3.67 6.52 -22.72
CA GLY A 345 3.87 5.48 -23.75
C GLY A 345 3.03 5.68 -25.01
N ILE A 346 2.63 6.93 -25.28
CA ILE A 346 1.89 7.30 -26.49
C ILE A 346 2.85 7.26 -27.69
N GLY A 347 2.35 6.78 -28.82
CA GLY A 347 3.17 6.54 -29.99
C GLY A 347 3.74 7.81 -30.64
N GLY A 348 3.04 8.95 -30.54
CA GLY A 348 3.43 10.17 -31.25
C GLY A 348 2.88 11.51 -30.78
N THR A 349 3.25 12.54 -31.54
CA THR A 349 2.60 13.87 -31.53
C THR A 349 2.27 14.33 -32.95
N MET A 350 1.24 15.17 -33.04
CA MET A 350 0.79 15.87 -34.24
C MET A 350 0.93 17.37 -34.03
N LEU A 351 1.54 18.08 -34.98
CA LEU A 351 1.76 19.54 -34.89
C LEU A 351 0.89 20.26 -35.91
N TRP A 352 0.01 21.16 -35.45
CA TRP A 352 -0.85 21.97 -36.32
C TRP A 352 -0.61 23.47 -36.10
N ASN A 353 0.01 24.19 -37.03
CA ASN A 353 0.82 23.70 -38.14
C ASN A 353 2.17 24.41 -38.14
N LEU A 354 3.16 23.86 -38.85
CA LEU A 354 4.54 24.34 -38.77
C LEU A 354 4.70 25.81 -39.16
N GLY A 355 3.98 26.26 -40.20
CA GLY A 355 4.04 27.65 -40.66
C GLY A 355 3.48 28.66 -39.66
N ALA A 356 2.53 28.26 -38.82
CA ALA A 356 1.96 29.10 -37.77
C ALA A 356 2.91 29.37 -36.60
N GLY A 357 3.88 28.47 -36.39
CA GLY A 357 4.93 28.60 -35.37
C GLY A 357 6.19 29.34 -35.85
N TYR A 358 6.28 29.70 -37.13
CA TYR A 358 7.46 30.30 -37.74
C TYR A 358 7.44 31.83 -37.66
N VAL A 359 8.47 32.40 -37.03
CA VAL A 359 8.68 33.84 -36.81
C VAL A 359 9.81 34.34 -37.72
N ALA A 360 9.43 34.86 -38.89
CA ALA A 360 10.39 35.34 -39.89
C ALA A 360 11.31 36.45 -39.32
N GLY A 361 12.62 36.32 -39.55
CA GLY A 361 13.63 37.30 -39.13
C GLY A 361 14.09 37.20 -37.68
N ALA A 362 13.51 36.31 -36.86
CA ALA A 362 13.99 36.04 -35.51
C ALA A 362 15.30 35.23 -35.52
N ALA A 363 16.14 35.42 -34.48
CA ALA A 363 17.39 34.65 -34.32
C ALA A 363 17.15 33.14 -34.19
N LEU A 364 16.02 32.75 -33.60
CA LEU A 364 15.50 31.39 -33.59
C LEU A 364 14.09 31.43 -34.21
N PRO A 365 13.93 31.14 -35.50
CA PRO A 365 12.68 31.43 -36.22
C PRO A 365 11.60 30.36 -36.02
N ASP A 366 11.90 29.19 -35.46
CA ASP A 366 10.97 28.08 -35.24
C ASP A 366 10.91 27.63 -33.75
N PRO A 367 10.71 28.55 -32.79
CA PRO A 367 10.89 28.29 -31.36
C PRO A 367 10.06 27.12 -30.82
N LEU A 368 8.81 26.97 -31.29
CA LEU A 368 7.94 25.86 -30.90
C LEU A 368 8.42 24.52 -31.48
N LEU A 369 8.96 24.49 -32.70
CA LEU A 369 9.52 23.27 -33.29
C LEU A 369 10.79 22.84 -32.56
N GLN A 370 11.60 23.81 -32.14
CA GLN A 370 12.75 23.56 -31.27
C GLN A 370 12.31 23.01 -29.90
N ALA A 371 11.17 23.44 -29.37
CA ALA A 371 10.59 22.86 -28.14
C ALA A 371 10.16 21.40 -28.34
N VAL A 372 9.59 21.06 -29.50
CA VAL A 372 9.28 19.66 -29.85
C VAL A 372 10.54 18.80 -29.87
N LYS A 373 11.59 19.28 -30.52
CA LYS A 373 12.89 18.60 -30.58
C LYS A 373 13.50 18.37 -29.19
N ARG A 374 13.42 19.37 -28.31
CA ARG A 374 13.83 19.24 -26.90
C ARG A 374 13.02 18.17 -26.17
N GLY A 375 11.69 18.24 -26.19
CA GLY A 375 10.84 17.25 -25.52
C GLY A 375 11.03 15.82 -26.04
N LYS A 376 11.35 15.66 -27.33
CA LYS A 376 11.73 14.36 -27.93
C LYS A 376 13.04 13.82 -27.38
N ASN A 377 13.96 14.70 -26.98
CA ASN A 377 15.28 14.36 -26.44
C ASN A 377 15.35 14.37 -24.91
N SER A 378 14.32 14.89 -24.22
CA SER A 378 14.27 14.90 -22.75
C SER A 378 14.36 13.49 -22.15
N PRO A 379 14.91 13.32 -20.95
CA PRO A 379 14.80 12.05 -20.24
C PRO A 379 13.32 11.77 -19.90
N THR A 380 12.89 10.50 -19.96
CA THR A 380 11.51 10.11 -19.64
C THR A 380 11.47 9.18 -18.45
N SER A 381 10.54 9.43 -17.54
CA SER A 381 10.32 8.59 -16.35
C SER A 381 8.83 8.37 -16.11
N SER A 382 8.44 7.12 -15.85
CA SER A 382 7.06 6.77 -15.50
C SER A 382 6.64 7.38 -14.15
N LEU A 383 7.61 7.74 -13.29
CA LEU A 383 7.39 8.45 -12.03
C LEU A 383 6.63 9.77 -12.24
N CYS A 384 6.76 10.42 -13.40
CA CYS A 384 6.18 11.74 -13.66
C CYS A 384 4.66 11.70 -13.85
N SER A 385 4.11 10.49 -13.96
CA SER A 385 2.69 10.25 -14.19
C SER A 385 1.94 9.79 -12.94
N GLN A 386 2.65 9.57 -11.82
CA GLN A 386 2.08 9.13 -10.56
C GLN A 386 1.54 10.32 -9.74
N PRO A 387 0.38 10.18 -9.06
CA PRO A 387 -0.06 11.15 -8.05
C PRO A 387 1.00 11.32 -6.95
N LEU A 388 1.06 12.49 -6.33
CA LEU A 388 1.92 12.70 -5.17
C LEU A 388 1.19 12.25 -3.91
N ASP A 389 1.93 11.62 -3.01
CA ASP A 389 1.43 11.27 -1.68
C ASP A 389 1.35 12.48 -0.72
N ARG A 390 1.93 13.63 -1.12
CA ARG A 390 2.00 14.90 -0.36
C ARG A 390 1.94 16.13 -1.27
N GLN A 391 1.85 17.32 -0.68
CA GLN A 391 1.90 18.59 -1.43
C GLN A 391 3.23 18.72 -2.19
N PRO A 392 3.24 19.27 -3.41
CA PRO A 392 4.49 19.64 -4.09
C PRO A 392 5.29 20.63 -3.23
N ARG A 393 6.62 20.52 -3.27
CA ARG A 393 7.53 21.43 -2.56
C ARG A 393 8.65 21.94 -3.45
N ALA A 394 9.12 23.13 -3.11
CA ALA A 394 10.44 23.62 -3.47
C ALA A 394 11.45 23.41 -2.34
N LEU A 395 12.72 23.29 -2.71
CA LEU A 395 13.82 23.17 -1.78
C LEU A 395 14.98 24.06 -2.26
N TRP A 396 15.42 25.00 -1.42
CA TRP A 396 16.64 25.74 -1.64
C TRP A 396 17.85 24.85 -1.36
N THR A 397 18.93 25.09 -2.11
CA THR A 397 20.22 24.42 -1.92
C THR A 397 21.30 25.49 -1.92
N TRP A 398 21.57 26.07 -0.75
CA TRP A 398 22.50 27.20 -0.64
C TRP A 398 23.97 26.77 -0.80
N ASP A 399 24.31 25.60 -0.26
CA ASP A 399 25.69 25.11 -0.20
C ASP A 399 26.14 24.35 -1.45
N THR A 400 25.54 24.55 -2.62
CA THR A 400 25.90 23.82 -3.87
C THR A 400 27.39 23.90 -4.24
N TRP A 401 28.07 25.00 -3.89
CA TRP A 401 29.51 25.17 -4.09
C TRP A 401 30.38 24.39 -3.10
N ASP A 402 29.94 24.34 -1.84
CA ASP A 402 30.75 23.86 -0.72
C ASP A 402 30.40 22.41 -0.33
N SER A 403 29.18 21.95 -0.63
CA SER A 403 28.63 20.61 -0.33
C SER A 403 29.01 19.53 -1.35
N ASN A 404 29.70 19.88 -2.45
CA ASN A 404 29.94 18.99 -3.59
C ASN A 404 28.67 18.36 -4.18
N LEU A 405 27.47 18.94 -3.99
CA LEU A 405 26.19 18.37 -4.46
C LEU A 405 26.19 18.01 -5.96
N LEU A 406 26.92 18.77 -6.79
CA LEU A 406 27.02 18.52 -8.23
C LEU A 406 28.06 17.46 -8.61
N THR A 407 29.10 17.28 -7.79
CA THR A 407 30.32 16.53 -8.14
C THR A 407 30.44 15.21 -7.38
N ASP A 408 29.93 15.12 -6.15
CA ASP A 408 29.89 13.89 -5.35
C ASP A 408 28.60 13.09 -5.64
N SER A 409 28.78 11.87 -6.15
CA SER A 409 27.66 10.99 -6.52
C SER A 409 26.85 10.52 -5.32
N ASN A 410 27.45 10.34 -4.14
CA ASN A 410 26.75 9.93 -2.92
C ASN A 410 25.93 11.09 -2.34
N ALA A 411 26.50 12.30 -2.30
CA ALA A 411 25.77 13.49 -1.86
C ALA A 411 24.55 13.75 -2.75
N LYS A 412 24.75 13.71 -4.07
CA LYS A 412 23.68 13.85 -5.05
C LYS A 412 22.59 12.78 -4.91
N GLN A 413 22.96 11.52 -4.72
CA GLN A 413 21.99 10.45 -4.55
C GLN A 413 21.18 10.62 -3.25
N LYS A 414 21.82 10.95 -2.13
CA LYS A 414 21.14 11.25 -0.86
C LYS A 414 20.17 12.41 -1.00
N PHE A 415 20.57 13.48 -1.68
CA PHE A 415 19.69 14.61 -1.97
C PHE A 415 18.47 14.18 -2.76
N PHE A 416 18.64 13.41 -3.85
CA PHE A 416 17.51 12.98 -4.66
C PHE A 416 16.57 12.01 -3.95
N ASP A 417 17.10 11.09 -3.14
CA ASP A 417 16.29 10.18 -2.33
C ASP A 417 15.47 10.96 -1.28
N PHE A 418 16.10 11.95 -0.63
CA PHE A 418 15.42 12.86 0.29
C PHE A 418 14.33 13.68 -0.43
N ALA A 419 14.69 14.36 -1.52
CA ALA A 419 13.79 15.19 -2.30
C ALA A 419 12.55 14.40 -2.77
N GLN A 420 12.75 13.16 -3.25
CA GLN A 420 11.67 12.32 -3.73
C GLN A 420 10.72 11.87 -2.61
N THR A 421 11.27 11.49 -1.44
CA THR A 421 10.48 11.05 -0.29
C THR A 421 9.72 12.20 0.39
N HIS A 422 10.18 13.44 0.23
CA HIS A 422 9.57 14.64 0.83
C HIS A 422 8.73 15.45 -0.17
N GLY A 423 8.41 14.90 -1.35
CA GLY A 423 7.53 15.57 -2.31
C GLY A 423 8.15 16.80 -2.99
N VAL A 424 9.48 16.94 -2.95
CA VAL A 424 10.19 18.04 -3.61
C VAL A 424 10.11 17.83 -5.12
N ARG A 425 9.54 18.82 -5.80
CA ARG A 425 9.39 18.88 -7.26
C ARG A 425 10.11 20.05 -7.87
N ASN A 426 10.49 21.04 -7.07
CA ASN A 426 11.16 22.24 -7.51
C ASN A 426 12.46 22.36 -6.71
N ILE A 427 13.58 22.50 -7.40
CA ILE A 427 14.89 22.67 -6.78
C ILE A 427 15.34 24.09 -7.11
N TYR A 428 15.52 24.91 -6.08
CA TYR A 428 16.14 26.22 -6.21
C TYR A 428 17.64 26.02 -6.02
N LEU A 429 18.31 25.77 -7.15
CA LEU A 429 19.71 25.37 -7.19
C LEU A 429 20.59 26.61 -7.16
N ASN A 430 21.27 26.88 -6.04
CA ASN A 430 22.17 28.04 -5.98
C ASN A 430 23.28 27.87 -7.02
N VAL A 431 23.35 28.81 -7.96
CA VAL A 431 24.36 28.87 -9.02
C VAL A 431 25.06 30.22 -9.07
N TYR A 432 25.02 30.99 -7.97
CA TYR A 432 25.91 32.12 -7.71
C TYR A 432 26.64 32.01 -6.35
N SER A 433 27.96 32.27 -6.35
CA SER A 433 28.73 32.42 -5.12
C SER A 433 29.06 33.89 -4.90
N LYS A 434 28.46 34.51 -3.87
CA LYS A 434 28.78 35.90 -3.47
C LYS A 434 30.25 36.06 -3.06
N ARG A 435 30.79 35.07 -2.33
CA ARG A 435 32.18 35.08 -1.85
C ARG A 435 33.18 35.10 -3.00
N LEU A 436 32.96 34.28 -4.02
CA LEU A 436 33.86 34.16 -5.18
C LEU A 436 33.49 35.13 -6.31
N ASN A 437 32.31 35.71 -6.25
CA ASN A 437 31.72 36.54 -7.30
C ASN A 437 31.66 35.83 -8.66
N GLN A 438 31.22 34.56 -8.66
CA GLN A 438 31.26 33.65 -9.80
C GLN A 438 29.99 32.82 -9.91
N SER A 439 29.71 32.27 -11.11
CA SER A 439 28.55 31.41 -11.38
C SER A 439 28.94 30.00 -11.85
N LEU A 440 28.24 28.97 -11.36
CA LEU A 440 28.39 27.59 -11.83
C LEU A 440 28.00 27.42 -13.30
N VAL A 441 27.13 28.30 -13.82
CA VAL A 441 26.77 28.34 -15.24
C VAL A 441 28.01 28.49 -16.12
N GLN A 442 29.01 29.26 -15.66
CA GLN A 442 30.23 29.53 -16.41
C GLN A 442 31.34 28.54 -16.05
N ASN A 443 31.48 28.21 -14.77
CA ASN A 443 32.62 27.45 -14.27
C ASN A 443 32.43 25.93 -14.35
N SER A 444 31.20 25.45 -14.24
CA SER A 444 30.87 24.02 -14.16
C SER A 444 29.65 23.63 -15.02
N PRO A 445 29.54 24.08 -16.27
CA PRO A 445 28.32 23.90 -17.09
C PRO A 445 27.95 22.42 -17.29
N THR A 446 28.95 21.53 -17.41
CA THR A 446 28.69 20.09 -17.58
C THR A 446 28.12 19.44 -16.33
N ALA A 447 28.67 19.73 -15.15
CA ALA A 447 28.15 19.18 -13.90
C ALA A 447 26.73 19.69 -13.61
N LEU A 448 26.48 20.97 -13.90
CA LEU A 448 25.16 21.59 -13.82
C LEU A 448 24.16 20.92 -14.79
N ALA A 449 24.55 20.72 -16.05
CA ALA A 449 23.70 20.04 -17.04
C ALA A 449 23.35 18.60 -16.63
N ASN A 450 24.32 17.86 -16.07
CA ASN A 450 24.10 16.51 -15.56
C ASN A 450 23.11 16.52 -14.39
N PHE A 451 23.24 17.44 -13.44
CA PHE A 451 22.30 17.56 -12.32
C PHE A 451 20.88 17.86 -12.81
N ILE A 452 20.71 18.82 -13.73
CA ILE A 452 19.40 19.14 -14.32
C ILE A 452 18.79 17.93 -15.04
N THR A 453 19.62 17.14 -15.72
CA THR A 453 19.20 15.90 -16.38
C THR A 453 18.77 14.85 -15.34
N ASP A 454 19.56 14.67 -14.28
CA ASP A 454 19.27 13.76 -13.17
C ASP A 454 17.96 14.16 -12.46
N SER A 455 17.72 15.45 -12.23
CA SER A 455 16.47 15.99 -11.70
C SER A 455 15.28 15.68 -12.61
N ALA A 456 15.41 15.92 -13.92
CA ALA A 456 14.35 15.66 -14.88
C ALA A 456 13.96 14.17 -14.94
N THR A 457 14.92 13.25 -14.86
CA THR A 457 14.62 11.79 -14.78
C THR A 457 13.82 11.40 -13.53
N ARG A 458 13.82 12.25 -12.50
CA ARG A 458 13.10 12.07 -11.23
C ARG A 458 11.86 12.97 -11.13
N CYS A 459 11.50 13.64 -12.22
CA CYS A 459 10.34 14.53 -12.30
C CYS A 459 10.47 15.70 -11.33
N MET A 460 11.67 16.26 -11.25
CA MET A 460 11.99 17.47 -10.51
C MET A 460 12.44 18.54 -11.50
N GLU A 461 11.88 19.73 -11.34
CA GLU A 461 12.26 20.92 -12.09
C GLU A 461 13.35 21.69 -11.34
N VAL A 462 14.26 22.34 -12.08
CA VAL A 462 15.35 23.14 -11.50
C VAL A 462 15.19 24.61 -11.89
N GLU A 463 15.25 25.49 -10.89
CA GLU A 463 15.46 26.92 -11.08
C GLU A 463 16.89 27.28 -10.70
N LEU A 464 17.53 28.10 -11.53
CA LEU A 464 18.88 28.57 -11.29
C LEU A 464 18.82 29.77 -10.36
N LEU A 465 19.22 29.58 -9.11
CA LEU A 465 19.16 30.57 -8.05
C LEU A 465 20.42 31.44 -8.02
N PHE A 466 20.21 32.75 -7.94
CA PHE A 466 21.23 33.79 -7.81
C PHE A 466 20.86 34.69 -6.62
N GLY A 467 21.84 35.32 -5.97
CA GLY A 467 21.52 36.27 -4.92
C GLY A 467 22.65 37.19 -4.48
N ASN A 468 22.36 38.49 -4.45
CA ASN A 468 23.24 39.50 -3.87
C ASN A 468 22.48 40.83 -3.67
N ALA A 469 22.34 41.27 -2.43
CA ALA A 469 21.68 42.55 -2.08
C ALA A 469 22.22 43.75 -2.87
N ASP A 470 23.54 43.80 -3.13
CA ASP A 470 24.21 44.92 -3.81
C ASP A 470 23.69 45.17 -5.23
N TRP A 471 23.11 44.17 -5.89
CA TRP A 471 22.51 44.30 -7.22
C TRP A 471 21.28 45.21 -7.23
N SER A 472 20.68 45.50 -6.07
CA SER A 472 19.61 46.49 -5.95
C SER A 472 20.04 47.89 -6.39
N LEU A 473 21.34 48.20 -6.31
CA LEU A 473 21.91 49.51 -6.66
C LEU A 473 22.31 49.56 -8.14
N THR A 474 21.97 50.66 -8.82
CA THR A 474 22.18 50.87 -10.26
C THR A 474 23.60 50.53 -10.72
N GLY A 475 24.62 50.84 -9.90
CA GLY A 475 26.02 50.56 -10.22
C GLY A 475 26.36 49.07 -10.40
N ASN A 476 25.58 48.16 -9.82
CA ASN A 476 25.86 46.73 -9.80
C ASN A 476 24.86 45.89 -10.62
N GLN A 477 23.80 46.51 -11.15
CA GLN A 477 22.72 45.80 -11.88
C GLN A 477 23.21 45.08 -13.13
N SER A 478 24.19 45.67 -13.83
CA SER A 478 24.77 45.08 -15.04
C SER A 478 25.34 43.67 -14.80
N GLN A 479 25.78 43.39 -13.58
CA GLN A 479 26.31 42.08 -13.22
C GLN A 479 25.21 41.01 -13.09
N ALA A 480 24.10 41.33 -12.42
CA ALA A 480 22.95 40.44 -12.32
C ALA A 480 22.38 40.13 -13.72
N VAL A 481 22.24 41.16 -14.56
CA VAL A 481 21.79 41.03 -15.95
C VAL A 481 22.75 40.16 -16.77
N TYR A 482 24.06 40.33 -16.59
CA TYR A 482 25.06 39.49 -17.24
C TYR A 482 24.89 38.00 -16.86
N PHE A 483 24.78 37.67 -15.57
CA PHE A 483 24.57 36.29 -15.14
C PHE A 483 23.25 35.70 -15.66
N ALA A 484 22.17 36.49 -15.67
CA ALA A 484 20.91 36.07 -16.27
C ALA A 484 21.05 35.73 -17.76
N GLN A 485 21.75 36.56 -18.53
CA GLN A 485 21.99 36.32 -19.96
C GLN A 485 22.84 35.04 -20.20
N GLN A 486 23.83 34.80 -19.34
CA GLN A 486 24.62 33.56 -19.40
C GLN A 486 23.75 32.34 -19.09
N ALA A 487 22.87 32.43 -18.09
CA ALA A 487 21.96 31.35 -17.73
C ALA A 487 20.96 31.04 -18.86
N VAL A 488 20.41 32.05 -19.54
CA VAL A 488 19.57 31.88 -20.73
C VAL A 488 20.35 31.19 -21.86
N SER A 489 21.59 31.62 -22.11
CA SER A 489 22.45 31.02 -23.14
C SER A 489 22.78 29.56 -22.84
N PHE A 490 23.11 29.26 -21.58
CA PHE A 490 23.32 27.90 -21.09
C PHE A 490 22.07 27.05 -21.27
N ALA A 491 20.90 27.51 -20.82
CA ALA A 491 19.65 26.80 -20.99
C ALA A 491 19.38 26.48 -22.47
N ASN A 492 19.58 27.44 -23.38
CA ASN A 492 19.41 27.24 -24.82
C ASN A 492 20.41 26.25 -25.44
N SER A 493 21.59 26.07 -24.83
CA SER A 493 22.60 25.12 -25.30
C SER A 493 22.26 23.65 -24.98
N LEU A 494 21.34 23.41 -24.04
CA LEU A 494 20.97 22.06 -23.61
C LEU A 494 19.98 21.40 -24.58
N PRO A 495 20.30 20.23 -25.15
CA PRO A 495 19.46 19.58 -26.17
C PRO A 495 18.24 18.84 -25.62
N GLY A 496 18.10 18.71 -24.29
CA GLY A 496 17.05 17.95 -23.60
C GLY A 496 16.56 18.64 -22.33
N ALA A 497 16.89 18.08 -21.15
CA ALA A 497 16.52 18.66 -19.86
C ALA A 497 17.13 20.07 -19.69
N ARG A 498 16.31 21.01 -19.20
CA ARG A 498 16.64 22.43 -19.06
C ARG A 498 16.20 22.94 -17.70
N PRO A 499 16.85 23.99 -17.14
CA PRO A 499 16.22 24.72 -16.05
C PRO A 499 14.91 25.33 -16.56
N VAL A 500 13.95 25.46 -15.65
CA VAL A 500 12.62 26.00 -15.96
C VAL A 500 12.49 27.48 -15.59
N GLY A 501 13.46 28.01 -14.83
CA GLY A 501 13.47 29.40 -14.39
C GLY A 501 14.82 29.89 -13.90
N LEU A 502 14.91 31.22 -13.77
CA LEU A 502 15.94 31.93 -13.03
C LEU A 502 15.29 32.49 -11.77
N HIS A 503 15.93 32.26 -10.63
CA HIS A 503 15.44 32.65 -9.33
C HIS A 503 16.41 33.66 -8.72
N PHE A 504 15.92 34.80 -8.24
CA PHE A 504 16.73 35.85 -7.64
C PHE A 504 16.33 36.12 -6.20
N ASP A 505 17.26 35.83 -5.29
CA ASP A 505 17.21 36.24 -3.89
C ASP A 505 18.02 37.54 -3.71
N VAL A 506 17.35 38.68 -3.91
CA VAL A 506 17.96 40.00 -3.80
C VAL A 506 17.26 40.76 -2.69
N GLU A 507 17.96 40.93 -1.57
CA GLU A 507 17.41 41.52 -0.34
C GLU A 507 17.87 42.98 -0.17
N PRO A 508 17.20 43.97 -0.80
CA PRO A 508 17.64 45.38 -0.75
C PRO A 508 17.69 45.94 0.68
N TYR A 509 16.91 45.39 1.60
CA TYR A 509 16.83 45.83 2.99
C TYR A 509 18.06 45.53 3.84
N LEU A 510 18.98 44.69 3.34
CA LEU A 510 20.28 44.49 3.97
C LEU A 510 21.27 45.63 3.68
N LEU A 511 20.94 46.54 2.74
CA LEU A 511 21.81 47.64 2.36
C LEU A 511 21.65 48.84 3.29
N ALA A 512 22.76 49.48 3.65
CA ALA A 512 22.73 50.78 4.34
C ALA A 512 21.93 51.84 3.56
N ALA A 513 21.96 51.76 2.21
CA ALA A 513 21.20 52.64 1.32
C ALA A 513 19.68 52.53 1.53
N TRP A 514 19.16 51.35 1.88
CA TRP A 514 17.74 51.16 2.19
C TRP A 514 17.33 51.94 3.43
N THR A 515 18.15 51.93 4.47
CA THR A 515 17.91 52.70 5.69
C THR A 515 17.96 54.21 5.44
N SER A 516 18.89 54.69 4.59
CA SER A 516 19.03 56.11 4.30
C SER A 516 18.03 56.66 3.27
N ASP A 517 17.66 55.85 2.28
CA ASP A 517 16.75 56.20 1.18
C ASP A 517 16.03 54.95 0.66
N MET A 518 14.98 54.54 1.38
CA MET A 518 14.17 53.37 1.03
C MET A 518 13.49 53.53 -0.33
N GLN A 519 12.94 54.72 -0.63
CA GLN A 519 12.22 54.97 -1.89
C GLN A 519 13.15 54.90 -3.10
N GLY A 520 14.33 55.53 -3.02
CA GLY A 520 15.33 55.46 -4.09
C GLY A 520 15.89 54.05 -4.27
N THR A 521 16.17 53.34 -3.17
CA THR A 521 16.68 51.96 -3.23
C THR A 521 15.64 51.00 -3.83
N ALA A 522 14.38 51.07 -3.38
CA ALA A 522 13.30 50.24 -3.91
C ALA A 522 13.03 50.52 -5.41
N ASN A 523 13.05 51.78 -5.84
CA ASN A 523 12.89 52.11 -7.26
C ASN A 523 14.03 51.59 -8.13
N GLN A 524 15.28 51.61 -7.62
CA GLN A 524 16.40 50.98 -8.32
C GLN A 524 16.24 49.47 -8.39
N TYR A 525 15.83 48.82 -7.29
CA TYR A 525 15.54 47.39 -7.29
C TYR A 525 14.47 47.01 -8.33
N LEU A 526 13.37 47.78 -8.43
CA LEU A 526 12.36 47.58 -9.46
C LEU A 526 12.92 47.72 -10.89
N ASN A 527 13.88 48.63 -11.12
CA ASN A 527 14.56 48.74 -12.42
C ASN A 527 15.39 47.48 -12.74
N LEU A 528 16.01 46.84 -11.74
CA LEU A 528 16.68 45.56 -11.94
C LEU A 528 15.69 44.48 -12.37
N LEU A 529 14.55 44.37 -11.67
CA LEU A 529 13.55 43.35 -11.98
C LEU A 529 12.97 43.50 -13.39
N GLU A 530 12.73 44.74 -13.85
CA GLU A 530 12.31 45.01 -15.24
C GLU A 530 13.38 44.56 -16.26
N GLN A 531 14.67 44.76 -15.97
CA GLN A 531 15.76 44.29 -16.82
C GLN A 531 15.85 42.77 -16.85
N LEU A 532 15.72 42.11 -15.70
CA LEU A 532 15.73 40.65 -15.60
C LEU A 532 14.53 40.03 -16.33
N ALA A 533 13.33 40.62 -16.17
CA ALA A 533 12.12 40.18 -16.87
C ALA A 533 12.29 40.30 -18.39
N ALA A 534 12.97 41.35 -18.88
CA ALA A 534 13.29 41.49 -20.30
C ALA A 534 14.26 40.42 -20.81
N VAL A 535 15.18 39.92 -19.96
CA VAL A 535 16.12 38.84 -20.31
C VAL A 535 15.40 37.49 -20.46
N THR A 536 14.42 37.19 -19.61
CA THR A 536 13.69 35.90 -19.62
C THR A 536 12.47 35.88 -20.54
N ALA A 537 11.94 37.04 -20.93
CA ALA A 537 10.74 37.18 -21.77
C ALA A 537 10.82 36.35 -23.07
N GLY A 538 9.79 35.55 -23.31
CA GLY A 538 9.68 34.68 -24.49
C GLY A 538 10.80 33.64 -24.62
N LYS A 539 11.47 33.27 -23.51
CA LYS A 539 12.54 32.24 -23.51
C LYS A 539 12.10 30.91 -22.89
N GLY A 540 10.85 30.81 -22.43
CA GLY A 540 10.36 29.64 -21.70
C GLY A 540 11.11 29.40 -20.38
N LEU A 541 11.53 30.48 -19.72
CA LEU A 541 12.15 30.49 -18.39
C LEU A 541 11.37 31.46 -17.51
N ARG A 542 10.88 31.01 -16.36
CA ARG A 542 10.25 31.89 -15.37
C ARG A 542 11.29 32.77 -14.66
N LEU A 543 10.93 33.99 -14.32
CA LEU A 543 11.63 34.83 -13.35
C LEU A 543 10.93 34.72 -11.99
N THR A 544 11.60 34.10 -11.03
CA THR A 544 11.15 33.96 -9.64
C THR A 544 11.97 34.88 -8.74
N VAL A 545 11.35 35.50 -7.75
CA VAL A 545 12.02 36.41 -6.81
C VAL A 545 11.60 36.16 -5.37
N ASP A 546 12.57 36.15 -4.46
CA ASP A 546 12.29 36.06 -3.02
C ASP A 546 11.91 37.45 -2.46
N ILE A 547 10.84 37.50 -1.69
CA ILE A 547 10.36 38.72 -1.03
C ILE A 547 9.99 38.44 0.44
N PRO A 548 10.30 39.34 1.37
CA PRO A 548 9.81 39.21 2.75
C PRO A 548 8.33 39.61 2.85
N PHE A 549 7.64 39.03 3.84
CA PHE A 549 6.20 39.22 4.03
C PHE A 549 5.75 40.68 4.27
N TRP A 550 6.65 41.55 4.74
CA TRP A 550 6.30 42.94 5.10
C TRP A 550 6.49 43.94 3.95
N PHE A 551 6.80 43.49 2.73
CA PHE A 551 6.89 44.37 1.56
C PHE A 551 5.54 44.97 1.13
N ASP A 552 4.43 44.37 1.55
CA ASP A 552 3.07 44.91 1.45
C ASP A 552 2.86 46.20 2.28
N GLU A 553 3.61 46.37 3.37
CA GLU A 553 3.56 47.57 4.21
C GLU A 553 4.41 48.73 3.67
N ARG A 554 5.24 48.51 2.66
CA ARG A 554 6.20 49.49 2.15
C ARG A 554 5.65 50.19 0.90
N LEU A 555 5.14 51.40 1.07
CA LEU A 555 4.60 52.19 -0.04
C LEU A 555 5.72 52.82 -0.87
N ILE A 556 5.74 52.50 -2.17
CA ILE A 556 6.70 53.01 -3.14
C ILE A 556 5.99 53.85 -4.20
N THR A 557 6.57 55.01 -4.50
CA THR A 557 6.04 55.96 -5.47
C THR A 557 6.86 55.84 -6.76
N ARG A 558 6.22 55.43 -7.85
CA ARG A 558 6.81 55.24 -9.17
C ARG A 558 5.81 55.68 -10.23
N ASN A 559 6.25 56.46 -11.22
CA ASN A 559 5.39 56.95 -12.31
C ASN A 559 4.09 57.64 -11.84
N ALA A 560 4.21 58.49 -10.81
CA ALA A 560 3.09 59.20 -10.17
C ALA A 560 2.03 58.30 -9.51
N LEU A 561 2.28 56.99 -9.37
CA LEU A 561 1.45 56.05 -8.62
C LEU A 561 2.17 55.63 -7.33
N THR A 562 1.43 55.58 -6.22
CA THR A 562 1.93 55.08 -4.94
C THR A 562 1.17 53.82 -4.57
N ARG A 563 1.90 52.71 -4.37
CA ARG A 563 1.34 51.43 -3.94
C ARG A 563 2.39 50.59 -3.21
N PRO A 564 1.99 49.52 -2.51
CA PRO A 564 2.92 48.60 -1.86
C PRO A 564 4.01 48.02 -2.78
N LEU A 565 5.20 47.78 -2.25
CA LEU A 565 6.35 47.26 -2.99
C LEU A 565 6.09 45.84 -3.52
N ASN A 566 5.46 44.97 -2.72
CA ASN A 566 5.13 43.61 -3.15
C ASN A 566 4.29 43.61 -4.44
N GLN A 567 3.38 44.58 -4.60
CA GLN A 567 2.55 44.72 -5.80
C GLN A 567 3.36 45.11 -7.03
N TRP A 568 4.32 46.05 -6.89
CA TRP A 568 5.24 46.39 -7.97
C TRP A 568 6.08 45.20 -8.42
N ILE A 569 6.57 44.40 -7.47
CA ILE A 569 7.37 43.20 -7.74
C ILE A 569 6.51 42.15 -8.44
N LEU A 570 5.36 41.80 -7.84
CA LEU A 570 4.43 40.83 -8.39
C LEU A 570 4.00 41.19 -9.80
N ASP A 571 3.75 42.45 -10.13
CA ASP A 571 3.43 42.86 -11.51
C ASP A 571 4.57 42.62 -12.52
N THR A 572 5.82 42.65 -12.05
CA THR A 572 7.02 42.60 -12.91
C THR A 572 7.51 41.17 -13.18
N VAL A 573 7.43 40.28 -12.18
CA VAL A 573 8.03 38.93 -12.23
C VAL A 573 6.99 37.84 -12.49
N ASP A 574 7.42 36.61 -12.81
CA ASP A 574 6.49 35.50 -13.09
C ASP A 574 5.96 34.84 -11.81
N ARG A 575 6.77 34.84 -10.74
CA ARG A 575 6.46 34.26 -9.43
C ARG A 575 7.22 34.99 -8.33
N THR A 576 6.63 35.06 -7.16
CA THR A 576 7.38 35.38 -5.93
C THR A 576 7.41 34.19 -5.00
N THR A 577 8.50 34.02 -4.27
CA THR A 577 8.50 33.18 -3.06
C THR A 577 8.49 34.11 -1.87
N LEU A 578 7.42 34.01 -1.08
CA LEU A 578 7.23 34.77 0.14
C LEU A 578 8.05 34.13 1.26
N MET A 579 9.08 34.82 1.72
CA MET A 579 9.85 34.45 2.91
C MET A 579 9.00 34.76 4.17
N ASP A 580 7.98 33.94 4.40
CA ASP A 580 7.04 34.05 5.52
C ASP A 580 7.77 33.74 6.84
N TYR A 581 8.47 32.60 6.84
CA TYR A 581 9.30 32.09 7.92
C TYR A 581 8.58 32.18 9.27
N ARG A 582 7.41 31.54 9.32
CA ARG A 582 6.70 31.25 10.56
C ARG A 582 6.56 29.75 10.70
N ASP A 583 6.56 29.31 11.94
CA ASP A 583 6.52 27.92 12.38
C ASP A 583 5.11 27.45 12.81
N THR A 584 4.09 28.30 12.65
CA THR A 584 2.69 27.94 12.91
C THR A 584 1.77 28.25 11.74
N SER A 585 0.80 27.37 11.49
CA SER A 585 -0.15 27.53 10.38
C SER A 585 -0.94 28.84 10.45
N SER A 586 -1.33 29.28 11.64
CA SER A 586 -2.09 30.52 11.84
C SER A 586 -1.30 31.77 11.47
N GLN A 587 0.00 31.81 11.78
CA GLN A 587 0.86 32.93 11.42
C GLN A 587 1.20 32.94 9.93
N ILE A 588 1.53 31.77 9.36
CA ILE A 588 1.74 31.63 7.90
C ILE A 588 0.50 32.11 7.13
N ILE A 589 -0.70 31.66 7.53
CA ILE A 589 -1.95 32.12 6.90
C ILE A 589 -2.15 33.62 7.07
N SER A 590 -1.85 34.18 8.23
CA SER A 590 -2.04 35.60 8.47
C SER A 590 -1.13 36.46 7.62
N LEU A 591 0.17 36.10 7.51
CA LEU A 591 1.17 36.89 6.80
C LEU A 591 1.05 36.72 5.29
N ALA A 592 0.78 35.52 4.78
CA ALA A 592 0.62 35.28 3.35
C ALA A 592 -0.64 35.89 2.73
N SER A 593 -1.61 36.33 3.55
CA SER A 593 -2.93 36.74 3.09
C SER A 593 -2.90 37.92 2.11
N ALA A 594 -2.09 38.96 2.38
CA ALA A 594 -2.03 40.16 1.56
C ALA A 594 -1.41 39.85 0.18
N GLU A 595 -0.27 39.15 0.16
CA GLU A 595 0.41 38.71 -1.04
C GLU A 595 -0.47 37.80 -1.88
N LEU A 596 -1.05 36.76 -1.27
CA LEU A 596 -1.89 35.81 -1.99
C LEU A 596 -3.17 36.46 -2.52
N SER A 597 -3.74 37.42 -1.80
CA SER A 597 -4.92 38.18 -2.26
C SER A 597 -4.57 39.05 -3.48
N TYR A 598 -3.46 39.78 -3.44
CA TYR A 598 -3.04 40.59 -4.58
C TYR A 598 -2.62 39.73 -5.76
N ALA A 599 -1.81 38.69 -5.52
CA ALA A 599 -1.38 37.73 -6.52
C ALA A 599 -2.59 37.09 -7.21
N GLN A 600 -3.65 36.76 -6.46
CA GLN A 600 -4.92 36.27 -7.01
C GLN A 600 -5.59 37.30 -7.93
N SER A 601 -5.61 38.57 -7.53
CA SER A 601 -6.24 39.64 -8.33
C SER A 601 -5.57 39.87 -9.69
N ILE A 602 -4.29 39.50 -9.82
CA ILE A 602 -3.52 39.57 -11.07
C ILE A 602 -3.19 38.19 -11.65
N ALA A 603 -3.76 37.12 -11.10
CA ALA A 603 -3.58 35.72 -11.48
C ALA A 603 -2.12 35.25 -11.58
N LYS A 604 -1.27 35.65 -10.63
CA LYS A 604 0.13 35.18 -10.53
C LYS A 604 0.32 34.23 -9.36
N PRO A 605 1.19 33.21 -9.47
CA PRO A 605 1.49 32.31 -8.36
C PRO A 605 2.46 32.93 -7.35
N THR A 606 2.26 32.59 -6.09
CA THR A 606 3.16 32.87 -4.97
C THR A 606 3.44 31.58 -4.22
N THR A 607 4.71 31.32 -3.95
CA THR A 607 5.18 30.20 -3.12
C THR A 607 5.41 30.66 -1.69
N LEU A 608 5.11 29.82 -0.69
CA LEU A 608 5.29 30.18 0.73
C LEU A 608 6.54 29.50 1.29
N GLY A 609 7.53 30.31 1.65
CA GLY A 609 8.80 29.92 2.22
C GLY A 609 8.71 29.68 3.72
N VAL A 610 9.28 28.56 4.18
CA VAL A 610 9.46 28.24 5.60
C VAL A 610 10.91 27.92 5.91
N GLU A 611 11.34 28.25 7.12
CA GLU A 611 12.70 28.01 7.60
C GLU A 611 12.76 26.75 8.48
N THR A 612 13.89 26.06 8.40
CA THR A 612 14.15 24.77 9.06
C THR A 612 15.50 24.74 9.78
N ASN A 613 16.33 25.75 9.59
CA ASN A 613 17.65 25.83 10.19
C ASN A 613 17.58 26.11 11.70
N CYS A 614 18.28 25.29 12.49
CA CYS A 614 18.37 25.39 13.94
C CYS A 614 19.25 26.54 14.46
N GLY A 615 20.00 27.20 13.57
CA GLY A 615 20.84 28.35 13.91
C GLY A 615 20.10 29.69 13.89
N VAL A 616 18.82 29.72 13.51
CA VAL A 616 18.05 30.94 13.32
C VAL A 616 17.39 31.38 14.64
N THR A 617 17.43 32.69 14.90
CA THR A 617 16.72 33.31 16.02
C THR A 617 15.97 34.54 15.55
N PRO A 618 14.80 34.85 16.13
CA PRO A 618 14.09 34.13 17.20
C PRO A 618 13.47 32.79 16.73
N THR A 619 13.16 31.88 17.66
CA THR A 619 12.81 30.49 17.32
C THR A 619 11.52 30.36 16.53
N TYR A 620 10.55 31.28 16.73
CA TYR A 620 9.29 31.33 15.97
C TYR A 620 9.42 31.49 14.44
N VAL A 621 10.65 31.65 13.95
CA VAL A 621 10.97 31.80 12.54
C VAL A 621 11.23 30.45 11.87
N THR A 622 11.61 29.42 12.64
CA THR A 622 12.10 28.13 12.13
C THR A 622 11.29 26.97 12.73
N PHE A 623 11.11 25.89 11.98
CA PHE A 623 10.49 24.65 12.47
C PHE A 623 11.47 23.73 13.23
N CYS A 624 12.70 24.19 13.50
CA CYS A 624 13.72 23.32 14.08
C CYS A 624 13.30 22.76 15.44
N GLU A 625 12.74 23.58 16.34
CA GLU A 625 12.41 23.14 17.69
C GLU A 625 11.15 22.27 17.75
N GLU A 626 10.21 22.43 16.83
CA GLU A 626 8.98 21.62 16.74
C GLU A 626 9.23 20.29 16.02
N GLY A 627 10.07 20.31 15.00
CA GLY A 627 10.41 19.15 14.18
C GLY A 627 9.41 18.84 13.06
N ALA A 628 9.68 17.74 12.35
CA ALA A 628 9.15 17.52 10.99
C ALA A 628 7.64 17.31 10.99
N SER A 629 7.11 16.60 11.99
CA SER A 629 5.69 16.33 12.11
C SER A 629 4.86 17.60 12.29
N ALA A 630 5.36 18.57 13.05
CA ALA A 630 4.68 19.85 13.23
C ALA A 630 4.67 20.67 11.94
N MET A 631 5.80 20.70 11.22
CA MET A 631 5.89 21.33 9.91
C MET A 631 4.91 20.71 8.90
N GLU A 632 4.83 19.38 8.85
CA GLU A 632 3.89 18.66 7.98
C GLU A 632 2.43 18.97 8.32
N GLN A 633 2.10 19.07 9.62
CA GLN A 633 0.77 19.50 10.06
C GLN A 633 0.48 20.95 9.64
N ALA A 634 1.43 21.86 9.82
CA ALA A 634 1.28 23.24 9.41
C ALA A 634 1.06 23.37 7.89
N PHE A 635 1.80 22.60 7.09
CA PHE A 635 1.61 22.54 5.63
C PHE A 635 0.22 22.04 5.26
N SER A 636 -0.28 21.00 5.94
CA SER A 636 -1.66 20.51 5.74
C SER A 636 -2.70 21.59 6.01
N ASP A 637 -2.58 22.30 7.13
CA ASP A 637 -3.53 23.35 7.52
C ASP A 637 -3.51 24.53 6.54
N VAL A 638 -2.31 25.04 6.21
CA VAL A 638 -2.13 26.15 5.26
C VAL A 638 -2.62 25.77 3.87
N TYR A 639 -2.33 24.54 3.41
CA TYR A 639 -2.86 24.03 2.15
C TYR A 639 -4.39 23.97 2.17
N ASN A 640 -5.00 23.42 3.22
CA ASN A 640 -6.46 23.31 3.30
C ASN A 640 -7.14 24.69 3.28
N ASN A 641 -6.48 25.71 3.83
CA ASN A 641 -6.90 27.09 3.77
C ASN A 641 -6.80 27.68 2.34
N TYR A 642 -5.70 27.42 1.62
CA TYR A 642 -5.42 28.06 0.34
C TYR A 642 -5.62 27.21 -0.92
N ARG A 643 -5.99 25.94 -0.83
CA ARG A 643 -6.15 25.04 -2.00
C ARG A 643 -7.17 25.51 -3.05
N GLN A 644 -8.06 26.44 -2.69
CA GLN A 644 -8.99 27.07 -3.63
C GLN A 644 -8.48 28.41 -4.17
N ASN A 645 -7.40 28.96 -3.62
CA ASN A 645 -6.74 30.13 -4.13
C ASN A 645 -5.80 29.71 -5.28
N PRO A 646 -6.10 30.09 -6.54
CA PRO A 646 -5.28 29.71 -7.70
C PRO A 646 -3.87 30.31 -7.67
N SER A 647 -3.63 31.32 -6.83
CA SER A 647 -2.31 31.94 -6.66
C SER A 647 -1.44 31.26 -5.61
N PHE A 648 -1.99 30.36 -4.80
CA PHE A 648 -1.15 29.55 -3.93
C PHE A 648 -0.43 28.49 -4.77
N GLY A 649 0.90 28.61 -4.89
CA GLY A 649 1.72 27.70 -5.67
C GLY A 649 2.02 26.41 -4.91
N TYR A 650 2.99 26.50 -4.00
CA TYR A 650 3.46 25.40 -3.15
C TYR A 650 4.30 25.95 -1.99
N PHE A 651 4.73 25.07 -1.09
CA PHE A 651 5.70 25.43 -0.05
C PHE A 651 7.12 25.38 -0.60
N ALA A 652 7.98 26.27 -0.14
CA ALA A 652 9.41 26.24 -0.37
C ALA A 652 10.10 26.11 1.00
N VAL A 653 11.09 25.22 1.12
CA VAL A 653 11.80 24.96 2.39
C VAL A 653 13.22 25.48 2.29
N GLU A 654 13.57 26.43 3.17
CA GLU A 654 14.68 27.39 3.01
C GLU A 654 16.08 26.78 2.90
N ASP A 655 16.28 25.51 3.25
CA ASP A 655 17.55 24.84 2.97
C ASP A 655 17.44 23.30 3.02
N TYR A 656 18.22 22.62 2.17
CA TYR A 656 18.33 21.17 2.19
C TYR A 656 18.99 20.64 3.46
N GLU A 657 20.09 21.24 3.92
CA GLU A 657 20.80 20.72 5.09
C GLU A 657 19.93 20.87 6.34
N GLY A 658 19.35 22.06 6.55
CA GLY A 658 18.38 22.33 7.62
C GLY A 658 17.20 21.36 7.59
N TYR A 659 16.57 21.17 6.43
CA TYR A 659 15.41 20.29 6.32
C TYR A 659 15.78 18.81 6.53
N SER A 660 16.93 18.37 6.02
CA SER A 660 17.39 16.99 6.20
C SER A 660 17.80 16.66 7.64
N ALA A 661 18.15 17.69 8.43
CA ALA A 661 18.55 17.58 9.82
C ALA A 661 17.38 17.78 10.81
N LEU A 662 16.19 18.11 10.32
CA LEU A 662 15.06 18.48 11.15
C LEU A 662 14.66 17.31 12.08
N PRO A 663 14.43 17.55 13.39
CA PRO A 663 14.10 16.46 14.31
C PRO A 663 12.79 15.78 13.91
N ILE A 664 12.80 14.45 13.80
CA ILE A 664 11.56 13.71 13.58
C ILE A 664 10.89 13.49 14.93
N THR A 665 9.95 14.35 15.27
CA THR A 665 9.07 14.14 16.43
C THR A 665 7.98 13.15 16.03
N LEU A 666 8.21 11.85 16.24
CA LEU A 666 7.17 10.82 16.01
C LEU A 666 6.03 10.99 17.03
N THR A 667 5.02 11.80 16.70
CA THR A 667 3.74 11.77 17.41
C THR A 667 2.92 10.62 16.84
N ASN A 668 3.06 9.44 17.44
CA ASN A 668 2.27 8.26 17.14
C ASN A 668 0.76 8.56 17.30
N ALA A 669 -0.01 8.48 16.23
CA ALA A 669 -1.47 8.59 16.28
C ALA A 669 -2.10 7.30 16.82
N ALA A 670 -3.35 7.37 17.32
CA ALA A 670 -4.04 6.15 17.76
C ALA A 670 -4.51 5.33 16.55
N PRO A 671 -4.54 3.99 16.64
CA PRO A 671 -4.99 3.15 15.53
C PRO A 671 -6.48 3.36 15.22
N ILE A 672 -6.88 3.09 13.97
CA ILE A 672 -8.28 3.12 13.52
C ILE A 672 -8.75 1.73 13.07
N VAL A 673 -10.07 1.48 13.13
CA VAL A 673 -10.69 0.24 12.62
C VAL A 673 -11.00 0.40 11.13
N ALA A 674 -10.15 -0.17 10.26
CA ALA A 674 -10.29 -0.11 8.81
C ALA A 674 -11.35 -1.08 8.26
N THR A 675 -11.49 -2.26 8.89
CA THR A 675 -12.59 -3.19 8.61
C THR A 675 -13.16 -3.66 9.95
N PRO A 676 -14.48 -3.46 10.20
CA PRO A 676 -15.11 -3.86 11.45
C PRO A 676 -14.95 -5.35 11.77
N ALA A 677 -15.02 -5.68 13.06
CA ALA A 677 -15.02 -7.05 13.52
C ALA A 677 -16.16 -7.87 12.88
N SER A 678 -15.83 -9.04 12.36
CA SER A 678 -16.78 -9.98 11.74
C SER A 678 -16.50 -11.42 12.17
N ALA A 679 -17.49 -12.30 11.98
CA ALA A 679 -17.39 -13.71 12.31
C ALA A 679 -17.94 -14.61 11.19
N SER A 680 -17.26 -15.70 10.87
CA SER A 680 -17.70 -16.68 9.87
C SER A 680 -17.29 -18.11 10.24
N PRO A 681 -18.25 -19.06 10.34
CA PRO A 681 -19.69 -18.88 10.13
C PRO A 681 -20.38 -18.13 11.28
N ASN A 682 -21.48 -17.43 10.99
CA ASN A 682 -22.39 -16.86 11.98
C ASN A 682 -23.83 -16.89 11.42
N PRO A 683 -24.78 -17.68 11.96
CA PRO A 683 -24.67 -18.48 13.18
C PRO A 683 -23.76 -19.72 13.05
N VAL A 684 -23.22 -20.17 14.19
CA VAL A 684 -22.28 -21.30 14.30
C VAL A 684 -23.06 -22.59 14.57
N GLY A 685 -22.93 -23.57 13.68
CA GLY A 685 -23.47 -24.92 13.89
C GLY A 685 -22.46 -25.91 14.51
N GLY A 686 -21.17 -25.61 14.45
CA GLY A 686 -20.09 -26.41 15.03
C GLY A 686 -19.66 -25.94 16.42
N THR A 687 -18.39 -26.18 16.76
CA THR A 687 -17.78 -25.77 18.03
C THR A 687 -16.85 -24.56 17.91
N THR A 688 -16.65 -24.03 16.69
CA THR A 688 -15.74 -22.90 16.43
C THR A 688 -16.29 -21.93 15.38
N THR A 689 -15.82 -20.68 15.41
CA THR A 689 -15.96 -19.70 14.32
C THR A 689 -14.66 -18.93 14.10
N SER A 690 -14.44 -18.45 12.88
CA SER A 690 -13.32 -17.54 12.59
C SER A 690 -13.78 -16.10 12.85
N LEU A 691 -13.01 -15.35 13.64
CA LEU A 691 -13.17 -13.91 13.87
C LEU A 691 -12.12 -13.15 13.05
N SER A 692 -12.52 -12.05 12.42
CA SER A 692 -11.61 -11.20 11.65
C SER A 692 -11.87 -9.71 11.87
N VAL A 693 -10.83 -8.90 11.80
CA VAL A 693 -10.84 -7.43 11.87
C VAL A 693 -9.62 -6.89 11.11
N LEU A 694 -9.65 -5.63 10.64
CA LEU A 694 -8.45 -4.98 10.10
C LEU A 694 -8.29 -3.59 10.70
N GLY A 695 -7.08 -3.29 11.19
CA GLY A 695 -6.67 -1.96 11.66
C GLY A 695 -5.84 -1.20 10.65
N ALA A 696 -5.75 0.12 10.83
CA ALA A 696 -4.77 0.97 10.18
C ALA A 696 -4.18 1.94 11.21
N ASP A 697 -2.91 2.32 11.01
CA ASP A 697 -2.11 3.10 11.95
C ASP A 697 -0.96 3.79 11.20
N ASP A 698 -0.45 4.90 11.71
CA ASP A 698 0.68 5.63 11.14
C ASP A 698 2.01 4.86 11.30
N GLY A 699 2.14 4.01 12.31
CA GLY A 699 3.20 3.01 12.44
C GLY A 699 3.05 1.78 11.52
N GLY A 700 1.97 1.74 10.74
CA GLY A 700 1.63 0.65 9.83
C GLY A 700 0.92 -0.52 10.52
N GLU A 701 0.05 -1.22 9.77
CA GLU A 701 -0.79 -2.29 10.31
C GLU A 701 0.02 -3.41 10.98
N ALA A 702 1.18 -3.77 10.42
CA ALA A 702 2.02 -4.85 10.92
C ALA A 702 2.54 -4.61 12.36
N ALA A 703 2.60 -3.35 12.80
CA ALA A 703 2.99 -2.98 14.16
C ALA A 703 1.86 -3.11 15.18
N LEU A 704 0.61 -3.30 14.73
CA LEU A 704 -0.55 -3.42 15.62
C LEU A 704 -0.64 -4.80 16.26
N THR A 705 -1.14 -4.80 17.50
CA THR A 705 -1.55 -6.01 18.23
C THR A 705 -3.07 -6.03 18.38
N TYR A 706 -3.69 -7.19 18.14
CA TYR A 706 -5.13 -7.38 18.24
C TYR A 706 -5.45 -8.27 19.43
N ASN A 707 -6.27 -7.78 20.36
CA ASN A 707 -6.66 -8.53 21.54
C ASN A 707 -8.18 -8.71 21.59
N TRP A 708 -8.64 -9.94 21.36
CA TRP A 708 -10.04 -10.35 21.45
C TRP A 708 -10.41 -10.74 22.88
N ALA A 709 -11.59 -10.31 23.31
CA ALA A 709 -12.22 -10.70 24.57
C ALA A 709 -13.73 -10.81 24.39
N THR A 710 -14.36 -11.67 25.18
CA THR A 710 -15.83 -11.67 25.32
C THR A 710 -16.26 -10.52 26.21
N THR A 711 -17.32 -9.80 25.85
CA THR A 711 -17.93 -8.75 26.68
C THR A 711 -19.28 -9.18 27.23
N GLY A 712 -19.68 -8.63 28.37
CA GLY A 712 -20.90 -9.02 29.08
C GLY A 712 -20.79 -10.38 29.78
N ALA A 713 -21.91 -11.11 29.87
CA ALA A 713 -21.98 -12.43 30.50
C ALA A 713 -22.16 -13.53 29.42
N PRO A 714 -21.06 -14.05 28.84
CA PRO A 714 -21.18 -15.09 27.81
C PRO A 714 -21.74 -16.39 28.41
N PRO A 715 -22.47 -17.21 27.61
CA PRO A 715 -23.05 -18.48 28.08
C PRO A 715 -22.06 -19.47 28.70
N ALA A 716 -20.79 -19.43 28.27
CA ALA A 716 -19.65 -20.17 28.80
C ALA A 716 -18.32 -19.45 28.43
N PRO A 717 -17.18 -19.78 29.05
CA PRO A 717 -15.87 -19.26 28.61
C PRO A 717 -15.54 -19.61 27.16
N VAL A 718 -14.88 -18.70 26.45
CA VAL A 718 -14.41 -18.89 25.06
C VAL A 718 -12.90 -19.02 25.03
N THR A 719 -12.38 -19.96 24.24
CA THR A 719 -10.94 -20.09 23.97
C THR A 719 -10.63 -19.49 22.60
N PHE A 720 -9.64 -18.59 22.53
CA PHE A 720 -9.16 -18.02 21.26
C PHE A 720 -7.92 -18.77 20.76
N GLY A 721 -7.75 -18.83 19.45
CA GLY A 721 -6.53 -19.35 18.80
C GLY A 721 -5.34 -18.40 19.02
N VAL A 722 -5.04 -17.59 18.02
CA VAL A 722 -4.00 -16.55 18.15
C VAL A 722 -4.64 -15.30 18.77
N ASN A 723 -4.04 -14.73 19.82
CA ASN A 723 -4.54 -13.52 20.47
C ASN A 723 -3.38 -12.65 20.97
N GLY A 724 -3.59 -11.34 21.07
CA GLY A 724 -2.59 -10.39 21.58
C GLY A 724 -1.40 -10.12 20.65
N THR A 725 -1.50 -10.50 19.37
CA THR A 725 -0.46 -10.27 18.35
C THR A 725 -1.08 -9.73 17.07
N ASN A 726 -0.27 -9.30 16.10
CA ASN A 726 -0.77 -8.85 14.79
C ASN A 726 -1.58 -9.94 14.08
N ALA A 727 -1.14 -11.20 14.17
CA ALA A 727 -1.81 -12.33 13.53
C ALA A 727 -3.25 -12.54 14.01
N ALA A 728 -3.60 -12.07 15.22
CA ALA A 728 -4.94 -12.15 15.77
C ALA A 728 -5.98 -11.24 15.07
N LYS A 729 -5.58 -10.45 14.06
CA LYS A 729 -6.51 -9.87 13.08
C LYS A 729 -7.38 -10.92 12.40
N ASN A 730 -6.90 -12.17 12.37
CA ASN A 730 -7.71 -13.36 12.14
C ASN A 730 -7.48 -14.34 13.29
N THR A 731 -8.53 -14.74 14.00
CA THR A 731 -8.43 -15.73 15.08
C THR A 731 -9.61 -16.69 15.05
N THR A 732 -9.48 -17.83 15.74
CA THR A 732 -10.58 -18.79 15.88
C THR A 732 -11.11 -18.70 17.31
N ALA A 733 -12.41 -18.53 17.48
CA ALA A 733 -13.09 -18.63 18.76
C ALA A 733 -13.71 -20.03 18.90
N ALA A 734 -13.42 -20.72 20.00
CA ALA A 734 -13.93 -22.05 20.33
C ALA A 734 -14.91 -22.00 21.51
N PHE A 735 -16.03 -22.68 21.35
CA PHE A 735 -17.16 -22.69 22.28
C PHE A 735 -17.28 -24.05 22.96
N THR A 736 -17.92 -24.07 24.13
CA THR A 736 -18.30 -25.30 24.87
C THR A 736 -19.78 -25.38 25.18
N LYS A 737 -20.55 -24.38 24.75
CA LYS A 737 -21.99 -24.25 24.99
C LYS A 737 -22.65 -23.45 23.88
N ALA A 738 -23.89 -23.78 23.55
CA ALA A 738 -24.72 -22.98 22.66
C ALA A 738 -25.21 -21.68 23.34
N GLY A 739 -25.47 -20.65 22.54
CA GLY A 739 -25.96 -19.35 23.00
C GLY A 739 -25.37 -18.17 22.24
N SER A 740 -25.66 -16.95 22.70
CA SER A 740 -25.19 -15.71 22.08
C SER A 740 -23.93 -15.20 22.78
N TYR A 741 -22.88 -14.92 22.01
CA TYR A 741 -21.59 -14.43 22.49
C TYR A 741 -21.29 -13.07 21.85
N THR A 742 -20.90 -12.07 22.64
CA THR A 742 -20.41 -10.78 22.12
C THR A 742 -18.90 -10.70 22.32
N PHE A 743 -18.19 -10.39 21.24
CA PHE A 743 -16.75 -10.21 21.22
C PHE A 743 -16.40 -8.76 21.00
N GLN A 744 -15.37 -8.29 21.71
CA GLN A 744 -14.67 -7.03 21.45
C GLN A 744 -13.24 -7.34 21.07
N VAL A 745 -12.73 -6.70 20.03
CA VAL A 745 -11.30 -6.65 19.73
C VAL A 745 -10.77 -5.27 20.02
N THR A 746 -9.66 -5.19 20.75
CA THR A 746 -8.87 -3.98 20.95
C THR A 746 -7.62 -4.05 20.09
N LEU A 747 -7.47 -3.07 19.20
CA LEU A 747 -6.27 -2.82 18.44
C LEU A 747 -5.36 -1.91 19.27
N LYS A 748 -4.07 -2.24 19.37
CA LYS A 748 -3.10 -1.46 20.13
C LYS A 748 -1.81 -1.30 19.35
N ASP A 749 -1.33 -0.07 19.25
CA ASP A 749 -0.04 0.27 18.63
C ASP A 749 1.15 0.11 19.60
N ALA A 750 2.36 0.45 19.13
CA ALA A 750 3.58 0.35 19.91
C ALA A 750 3.68 1.40 21.03
N ALA A 751 3.02 2.57 20.88
CA ALA A 751 2.97 3.61 21.91
C ALA A 751 1.89 3.35 22.97
N GLY A 752 1.02 2.37 22.75
CA GLY A 752 -0.03 1.93 23.63
C GLY A 752 -1.39 2.60 23.44
N LEU A 753 -1.61 3.36 22.36
CA LEU A 753 -2.93 3.89 22.03
C LEU A 753 -3.81 2.80 21.42
N THR A 754 -5.13 2.96 21.50
CA THR A 754 -6.07 1.87 21.18
C THR A 754 -7.32 2.30 20.44
N ALA A 755 -7.87 1.39 19.64
CA ALA A 755 -9.23 1.44 19.09
C ALA A 755 -9.93 0.09 19.28
N ALA A 756 -11.26 0.06 19.20
CA ALA A 756 -12.03 -1.15 19.45
C ALA A 756 -13.15 -1.39 18.42
N SER A 757 -13.47 -2.66 18.18
CA SER A 757 -14.60 -3.09 17.36
C SER A 757 -15.32 -4.28 18.01
N ASN A 758 -16.62 -4.45 17.78
CA ASN A 758 -17.42 -5.50 18.40
C ASN A 758 -18.15 -6.36 17.35
N VAL A 759 -18.38 -7.64 17.66
CA VAL A 759 -19.22 -8.55 16.86
C VAL A 759 -19.99 -9.50 17.76
N THR A 760 -21.26 -9.78 17.43
CA THR A 760 -22.09 -10.77 18.13
C THR A 760 -22.21 -12.04 17.30
N VAL A 761 -21.97 -13.19 17.94
CA VAL A 761 -22.00 -14.53 17.34
C VAL A 761 -23.03 -15.39 18.04
N THR A 762 -23.91 -16.01 17.25
CA THR A 762 -24.92 -16.94 17.75
C THR A 762 -24.46 -18.38 17.51
N VAL A 763 -24.34 -19.19 18.57
CA VAL A 763 -24.01 -20.62 18.50
C VAL A 763 -25.29 -21.43 18.70
N ASN A 764 -25.71 -22.16 17.66
CA ASN A 764 -26.93 -22.97 17.68
C ASN A 764 -26.64 -24.39 18.20
N GLN A 765 -27.61 -25.01 18.88
CA GLN A 765 -27.52 -26.45 19.18
C GLN A 765 -27.70 -27.25 17.90
N THR A 766 -26.76 -28.15 17.62
CA THR A 766 -26.78 -29.02 16.44
C THR A 766 -26.75 -30.47 16.89
N LEU A 767 -27.74 -31.28 16.49
CA LEU A 767 -27.80 -32.69 16.84
C LEU A 767 -26.56 -33.45 16.36
N THR A 768 -25.80 -34.04 17.27
CA THR A 768 -24.67 -34.91 16.93
C THR A 768 -24.87 -36.36 17.35
N THR A 769 -25.51 -36.60 18.49
CA THR A 769 -25.64 -37.95 19.08
C THR A 769 -27.04 -38.18 19.63
N ILE A 770 -27.53 -39.42 19.53
CA ILE A 770 -28.76 -39.87 20.20
C ILE A 770 -28.36 -41.01 21.14
N THR A 771 -28.81 -40.96 22.39
CA THR A 771 -28.58 -42.03 23.38
C THR A 771 -29.91 -42.63 23.84
N LEU A 772 -29.90 -43.91 24.18
CA LEU A 772 -31.05 -44.65 24.71
C LEU A 772 -30.80 -45.07 26.16
N SER A 773 -31.85 -44.99 26.99
CA SER A 773 -31.83 -45.46 28.38
C SER A 773 -33.00 -46.42 28.65
N PRO A 774 -32.77 -47.63 29.21
CA PRO A 774 -31.44 -48.20 29.50
C PRO A 774 -30.66 -48.55 28.22
N PRO A 775 -29.31 -48.59 28.23
CA PRO A 775 -28.51 -48.96 27.06
C PRO A 775 -28.60 -50.45 26.71
N SER A 776 -29.02 -51.27 27.68
CA SER A 776 -29.37 -52.67 27.46
C SER A 776 -30.41 -53.16 28.46
N ALA A 777 -31.21 -54.16 28.09
CA ALA A 777 -32.09 -54.87 29.00
C ALA A 777 -32.20 -56.36 28.65
N THR A 778 -32.55 -57.19 29.63
CA THR A 778 -32.87 -58.61 29.44
C THR A 778 -34.32 -58.83 29.80
N VAL A 779 -35.12 -59.35 28.86
CA VAL A 779 -36.57 -59.45 29.01
C VAL A 779 -36.99 -60.88 28.64
N PRO A 780 -37.76 -61.59 29.48
CA PRO A 780 -38.27 -62.91 29.10
C PRO A 780 -39.18 -62.80 27.86
N LEU A 781 -39.33 -63.90 27.11
CA LEU A 781 -40.20 -63.92 25.92
C LEU A 781 -41.62 -63.42 26.27
N GLY A 782 -42.15 -62.47 25.47
CA GLY A 782 -43.44 -61.82 25.69
C GLY A 782 -43.46 -60.66 26.70
N GLY A 783 -42.35 -60.36 27.39
CA GLY A 783 -42.24 -59.20 28.29
C GLY A 783 -42.08 -57.86 27.55
N THR A 784 -42.16 -56.75 28.29
CA THR A 784 -41.99 -55.38 27.74
C THR A 784 -40.87 -54.61 28.45
N GLN A 785 -40.29 -53.62 27.76
CA GLN A 785 -39.28 -52.71 28.29
C GLN A 785 -39.45 -51.30 27.69
N GLN A 786 -39.47 -50.28 28.55
CA GLN A 786 -39.50 -48.89 28.10
C GLN A 786 -38.08 -48.37 27.84
N PHE A 787 -37.86 -47.75 26.68
CA PHE A 787 -36.66 -46.98 26.36
C PHE A 787 -36.99 -45.50 26.21
N ALA A 788 -36.08 -44.63 26.65
CA ALA A 788 -36.14 -43.18 26.43
C ALA A 788 -34.97 -42.73 25.55
N ALA A 789 -35.25 -41.89 24.54
CA ALA A 789 -34.24 -41.32 23.67
C ALA A 789 -33.90 -39.88 24.06
N SER A 790 -32.61 -39.55 24.11
CA SER A 790 -32.10 -38.20 24.36
C SER A 790 -31.26 -37.72 23.18
N ALA A 791 -31.61 -36.55 22.64
CA ALA A 791 -30.86 -35.86 21.60
C ALA A 791 -29.78 -34.96 22.23
N LEU A 792 -28.53 -35.22 21.89
CA LEU A 792 -27.38 -34.45 22.37
C LEU A 792 -26.80 -33.59 21.25
N ASP A 793 -26.46 -32.36 21.61
CA ASP A 793 -25.85 -31.37 20.73
C ASP A 793 -24.33 -31.59 20.55
N GLN A 794 -23.68 -30.70 19.78
CA GLN A 794 -22.25 -30.77 19.49
C GLN A 794 -21.32 -30.64 20.70
N PHE A 795 -21.85 -30.35 21.88
CA PHE A 795 -21.13 -30.30 23.15
C PHE A 795 -21.49 -31.46 24.09
N GLY A 796 -22.33 -32.40 23.64
CA GLY A 796 -22.84 -33.51 24.45
C GLY A 796 -23.96 -33.09 25.42
N ALA A 797 -24.49 -31.87 25.30
CA ALA A 797 -25.58 -31.38 26.13
C ALA A 797 -26.93 -31.75 25.52
N ALA A 798 -27.94 -31.98 26.36
CA ALA A 798 -29.30 -32.25 25.89
C ALA A 798 -29.85 -31.04 25.10
N MET A 799 -30.45 -31.31 23.95
CA MET A 799 -31.08 -30.27 23.14
C MET A 799 -32.33 -29.73 23.85
N ALA A 800 -32.45 -28.39 23.93
CA ALA A 800 -33.62 -27.73 24.53
C ALA A 800 -34.91 -27.97 23.71
N GLN A 801 -34.77 -28.18 22.40
CA GLN A 801 -35.84 -28.53 21.48
C GLN A 801 -35.40 -29.76 20.65
N PRO A 802 -35.56 -30.99 21.20
CA PRO A 802 -35.12 -32.20 20.51
C PRO A 802 -36.03 -32.49 19.30
N PRO A 803 -35.47 -33.03 18.19
CA PRO A 803 -36.27 -33.47 17.06
C PRO A 803 -37.12 -34.70 17.43
N ALA A 804 -38.19 -34.94 16.65
CA ALA A 804 -38.99 -36.16 16.80
C ALA A 804 -38.16 -37.40 16.42
N PHE A 805 -38.20 -38.43 17.27
CA PHE A 805 -37.49 -39.69 17.04
C PHE A 805 -38.36 -40.69 16.27
N THR A 806 -37.74 -41.37 15.30
CA THR A 806 -38.29 -42.56 14.65
C THR A 806 -37.74 -43.80 15.34
N TRP A 807 -38.62 -44.68 15.84
CA TRP A 807 -38.23 -45.88 16.59
C TRP A 807 -38.33 -47.14 15.72
N THR A 808 -37.33 -48.02 15.83
CA THR A 808 -37.31 -49.34 15.18
C THR A 808 -36.75 -50.39 16.13
N ALA A 809 -37.23 -51.62 16.05
CA ALA A 809 -36.71 -52.73 16.84
C ALA A 809 -36.45 -53.97 15.98
N GLY A 810 -35.36 -54.67 16.27
CA GLY A 810 -35.16 -56.05 15.82
C GLY A 810 -35.87 -57.02 16.77
N GLY A 811 -36.53 -58.05 16.22
CA GLY A 811 -37.15 -59.13 17.00
C GLY A 811 -38.21 -58.68 18.02
N GLY A 812 -39.40 -58.30 17.58
CA GLY A 812 -40.46 -57.74 18.43
C GLY A 812 -41.04 -56.47 17.81
N THR A 813 -41.66 -55.60 18.62
CA THR A 813 -42.16 -54.28 18.17
C THR A 813 -41.79 -53.18 19.15
N VAL A 814 -41.70 -51.92 18.67
CA VAL A 814 -41.48 -50.74 19.51
C VAL A 814 -42.47 -49.62 19.15
N SER A 815 -43.07 -48.98 20.15
CA SER A 815 -43.99 -47.86 19.93
C SER A 815 -43.27 -46.58 19.52
N THR A 816 -44.04 -45.58 19.04
CA THR A 816 -43.53 -44.21 18.78
C THR A 816 -43.02 -43.49 20.03
N THR A 817 -43.35 -44.01 21.22
CA THR A 817 -42.90 -43.50 22.53
C THR A 817 -41.76 -44.33 23.12
N GLY A 818 -41.19 -45.29 22.39
CA GLY A 818 -40.03 -46.10 22.82
C GLY A 818 -40.36 -47.31 23.70
N LEU A 819 -41.63 -47.74 23.78
CA LEU A 819 -42.00 -48.96 24.52
C LEU A 819 -41.78 -50.18 23.63
N TYR A 820 -40.84 -51.05 24.01
CA TYR A 820 -40.53 -52.30 23.31
C TYR A 820 -41.31 -53.49 23.88
N THR A 821 -41.76 -54.37 23.00
CA THR A 821 -42.45 -55.63 23.32
C THR A 821 -41.70 -56.80 22.69
N ALA A 822 -41.27 -57.75 23.53
CA ALA A 822 -40.45 -58.90 23.15
C ALA A 822 -41.19 -59.88 22.24
N GLY A 823 -40.52 -60.34 21.17
CA GLY A 823 -41.02 -61.40 20.30
C GLY A 823 -40.95 -62.80 20.94
N SER A 824 -41.31 -63.82 20.15
CA SER A 824 -41.37 -65.23 20.58
C SER A 824 -40.07 -66.01 20.39
N VAL A 825 -38.99 -65.38 19.91
CA VAL A 825 -37.71 -66.04 19.60
C VAL A 825 -36.61 -65.50 20.50
N ALA A 826 -36.04 -66.37 21.33
CA ALA A 826 -34.92 -66.05 22.20
C ALA A 826 -33.70 -65.62 21.37
N GLY A 827 -32.95 -64.63 21.85
CA GLY A 827 -31.86 -64.01 21.10
C GLY A 827 -31.59 -62.58 21.53
N THR A 828 -30.55 -61.98 20.96
CA THR A 828 -30.18 -60.59 21.21
C THR A 828 -30.53 -59.74 20.00
N TYR A 829 -31.31 -58.67 20.24
CA TYR A 829 -31.77 -57.75 19.23
C TYR A 829 -31.43 -56.30 19.60
N ALA A 830 -31.71 -55.36 18.69
CA ALA A 830 -31.45 -53.94 18.89
C ALA A 830 -32.75 -53.13 18.86
N VAL A 831 -32.87 -52.16 19.76
CA VAL A 831 -33.89 -51.10 19.69
C VAL A 831 -33.17 -49.80 19.31
N THR A 832 -33.61 -49.13 18.26
CA THR A 832 -32.95 -47.97 17.69
C THR A 832 -33.91 -46.78 17.61
N ALA A 833 -33.45 -45.60 18.03
CA ALA A 833 -34.09 -44.31 17.78
C ALA A 833 -33.26 -43.49 16.80
N ALA A 834 -33.91 -42.93 15.78
CA ALA A 834 -33.27 -42.16 14.73
C ALA A 834 -33.90 -40.77 14.59
N ALA A 835 -33.09 -39.73 14.39
CA ALA A 835 -33.54 -38.39 14.04
C ALA A 835 -32.45 -37.65 13.25
N SER A 836 -32.84 -36.89 12.22
CA SER A 836 -31.95 -36.04 11.42
C SER A 836 -30.64 -36.73 10.96
N GLY A 837 -30.73 -38.01 10.56
CA GLY A 837 -29.59 -38.81 10.09
C GLY A 837 -28.65 -39.35 11.19
N LYS A 838 -28.99 -39.20 12.46
CA LYS A 838 -28.30 -39.79 13.61
C LYS A 838 -29.13 -40.91 14.22
N ASN A 839 -28.46 -41.96 14.72
CA ASN A 839 -29.10 -43.13 15.32
C ASN A 839 -28.48 -43.40 16.70
N GLY A 840 -29.32 -43.74 17.68
CA GLY A 840 -28.92 -44.30 18.98
C GLY A 840 -29.53 -45.68 19.13
N SER A 841 -28.78 -46.66 19.64
CA SER A 841 -29.24 -48.04 19.77
C SER A 841 -28.99 -48.62 21.16
N ALA A 842 -29.92 -49.42 21.65
CA ALA A 842 -29.85 -50.20 22.87
C ALA A 842 -29.97 -51.69 22.55
N THR A 843 -29.36 -52.54 23.38
CA THR A 843 -29.34 -53.99 23.17
C THR A 843 -30.40 -54.68 24.04
N ILE A 844 -31.23 -55.54 23.45
CA ILE A 844 -32.27 -56.28 24.18
C ILE A 844 -32.04 -57.79 24.04
N THR A 845 -31.86 -58.50 25.15
CA THR A 845 -31.64 -59.96 25.16
C THR A 845 -32.87 -60.68 25.68
N LEU A 846 -33.36 -61.66 24.93
CA LEU A 846 -34.53 -62.46 25.28
C LEU A 846 -34.12 -63.87 25.73
N THR A 847 -34.48 -64.30 26.95
CA THR A 847 -34.05 -65.57 27.55
C THR A 847 -35.19 -66.46 28.08
N ASN A 848 -34.93 -67.78 28.15
CA ASN A 848 -35.74 -68.79 28.86
C ASN A 848 -35.13 -69.05 30.26
N ALA A 849 -35.92 -69.27 31.32
CA ALA A 849 -35.42 -69.31 32.72
C ALA A 849 -35.08 -70.73 33.28
N ALA A 850 -33.99 -70.89 34.09
CA ALA A 850 -33.57 -72.13 34.82
C ALA A 850 -32.41 -71.95 35.92
N PRO A 851 -32.05 -72.95 36.81
CA PRO A 851 -31.67 -72.85 38.28
C PRO A 851 -30.24 -73.31 38.80
N ILE A 852 -29.99 -73.42 40.16
CA ILE A 852 -28.70 -73.39 40.98
C ILE A 852 -28.30 -74.73 41.73
N ILE A 853 -27.01 -74.97 42.13
CA ILE A 853 -26.44 -76.12 42.94
C ILE A 853 -25.55 -75.63 44.15
N SER A 854 -25.39 -76.40 45.26
CA SER A 854 -24.74 -76.01 46.57
C SER A 854 -23.51 -76.85 47.02
N ASP A 855 -22.50 -76.24 47.68
CA ASP A 855 -21.29 -76.84 48.30
C ASP A 855 -21.12 -76.43 49.81
N PHE A 856 -20.36 -77.18 50.64
CA PHE A 856 -20.35 -77.05 52.12
C PHE A 856 -18.96 -77.10 52.80
N THR A 857 -17.84 -77.25 52.08
CA THR A 857 -16.50 -77.27 52.69
C THR A 857 -15.93 -75.85 52.73
N ALA A 858 -15.23 -75.46 53.81
CA ALA A 858 -14.66 -74.12 53.94
C ALA A 858 -13.18 -74.02 53.48
N PRO A 859 -12.76 -72.87 52.93
CA PRO A 859 -11.41 -72.67 52.41
C PRO A 859 -10.36 -72.57 53.52
N THR A 860 -9.08 -72.55 53.16
CA THR A 860 -7.92 -72.30 54.05
C THR A 860 -7.17 -71.03 53.62
N ILE A 861 -6.49 -70.33 54.55
CA ILE A 861 -5.75 -69.09 54.26
C ILE A 861 -4.58 -68.84 55.25
N GLU A 862 -3.41 -68.44 54.73
CA GLU A 862 -2.24 -68.01 55.52
C GLU A 862 -1.52 -66.79 54.93
N ILE A 863 -0.97 -65.92 55.79
CA ILE A 863 -0.09 -64.81 55.40
C ILE A 863 1.37 -65.28 55.38
N ILE A 864 2.01 -65.14 54.22
CA ILE A 864 3.39 -65.58 53.94
C ILE A 864 4.40 -64.47 54.26
N SER A 865 4.07 -63.21 53.95
CA SER A 865 4.92 -62.05 54.23
C SER A 865 4.08 -60.77 54.37
N PRO A 866 4.56 -59.72 55.06
CA PRO A 866 5.86 -59.62 55.72
C PRO A 866 5.90 -60.48 56.99
N ALA A 867 7.10 -60.73 57.49
CA ALA A 867 7.26 -61.44 58.75
C ALA A 867 6.64 -60.65 59.89
N ASP A 868 6.28 -61.38 60.92
CA ASP A 868 5.64 -60.82 62.08
C ASP A 868 6.57 -59.87 62.86
N ASP A 869 6.03 -58.77 63.37
CA ASP A 869 6.75 -57.65 64.01
C ASP A 869 7.78 -56.92 63.12
N SER A 870 7.67 -57.07 61.80
CA SER A 870 8.52 -56.35 60.84
C SER A 870 8.23 -54.84 60.77
N ASN A 871 9.20 -54.06 60.32
CA ASN A 871 9.02 -52.65 60.01
C ASN A 871 8.73 -52.46 58.52
N ALA A 872 7.76 -51.60 58.17
CA ALA A 872 7.42 -51.26 56.80
C ALA A 872 7.30 -49.73 56.62
N ARG A 873 7.29 -49.25 55.37
CA ARG A 873 6.99 -47.84 55.04
C ARG A 873 5.55 -47.73 54.53
N LYS A 874 5.14 -46.55 54.03
CA LYS A 874 3.74 -46.19 53.70
C LYS A 874 2.94 -47.26 52.92
N ASN A 875 3.56 -48.14 52.15
CA ASN A 875 2.90 -49.25 51.47
C ASN A 875 3.42 -50.59 52.01
N VAL A 876 2.57 -51.35 52.70
CA VAL A 876 2.87 -52.67 53.25
C VAL A 876 2.30 -53.74 52.31
N SER A 877 3.16 -54.52 51.64
CA SER A 877 2.73 -55.61 50.75
C SER A 877 2.53 -56.89 51.55
N ILE A 878 1.28 -57.33 51.71
CA ILE A 878 0.91 -58.60 52.34
C ILE A 878 0.82 -59.67 51.25
N LYS A 879 1.60 -60.75 51.36
CA LYS A 879 1.52 -61.93 50.49
C LYS A 879 0.82 -63.06 51.21
N PHE A 880 -0.05 -63.80 50.53
CA PHE A 880 -0.86 -64.87 51.13
C PHE A 880 -0.98 -66.11 50.23
N SER A 881 -1.37 -67.23 50.83
CA SER A 881 -1.79 -68.46 50.15
C SER A 881 -3.14 -68.92 50.67
N ALA A 882 -4.08 -69.22 49.79
CA ALA A 882 -5.40 -69.78 50.08
C ALA A 882 -5.67 -71.06 49.26
N SER A 883 -6.42 -72.02 49.78
CA SER A 883 -6.90 -73.18 49.00
C SER A 883 -8.26 -73.69 49.47
N ASP A 884 -9.01 -74.29 48.55
CA ASP A 884 -10.35 -74.88 48.78
C ASP A 884 -10.54 -76.11 47.87
N ASP A 885 -11.49 -76.99 48.18
CA ASP A 885 -11.77 -78.23 47.42
C ASP A 885 -12.73 -78.03 46.23
N VAL A 886 -13.61 -77.01 46.26
CA VAL A 886 -14.53 -76.68 45.17
C VAL A 886 -14.10 -75.39 44.47
N GLY A 887 -13.71 -74.37 45.21
CA GLY A 887 -13.07 -73.19 44.65
C GLY A 887 -13.20 -71.93 45.50
N ILE A 888 -12.14 -71.13 45.47
CA ILE A 888 -12.09 -69.86 46.21
C ILE A 888 -12.80 -68.78 45.39
N ALA A 889 -13.81 -68.14 45.97
CA ALA A 889 -14.54 -67.04 45.37
C ALA A 889 -13.85 -65.69 45.65
N ARG A 890 -13.36 -65.48 46.88
CA ARG A 890 -12.61 -64.26 47.22
C ARG A 890 -11.73 -64.39 48.45
N VAL A 891 -10.73 -63.53 48.55
CA VAL A 891 -9.91 -63.34 49.74
C VAL A 891 -9.96 -61.87 50.16
N GLU A 892 -9.95 -61.62 51.46
CA GLU A 892 -10.07 -60.30 52.08
C GLU A 892 -8.90 -60.03 53.01
N LEU A 893 -8.34 -58.82 52.94
CA LEU A 893 -7.36 -58.30 53.87
C LEU A 893 -8.05 -57.37 54.88
N TRP A 894 -7.92 -57.69 56.15
CA TRP A 894 -8.46 -56.92 57.27
C TRP A 894 -7.31 -56.30 58.07
N GLU A 895 -7.48 -55.05 58.48
CA GLU A 895 -6.48 -54.26 59.19
C GLU A 895 -7.09 -53.56 60.42
N GLY A 896 -6.30 -53.45 61.48
CA GLY A 896 -6.60 -52.58 62.61
C GLY A 896 -5.33 -51.96 63.19
N GLN A 897 -5.40 -50.66 63.43
CA GLN A 897 -4.29 -49.88 63.95
C GLN A 897 -4.08 -50.15 65.44
N GLY A 898 -2.93 -50.72 65.80
CA GLY A 898 -2.60 -51.12 67.17
C GLY A 898 -1.77 -52.39 67.25
N THR A 899 -1.54 -52.87 68.48
CA THR A 899 -0.88 -54.15 68.75
C THR A 899 -1.80 -55.33 68.43
N ARG A 900 -1.28 -56.57 68.39
CA ARG A 900 -2.02 -57.79 67.97
C ARG A 900 -3.41 -57.98 68.57
N ASP A 901 -3.60 -57.53 69.80
CA ASP A 901 -4.85 -57.70 70.57
C ASP A 901 -5.91 -56.62 70.26
N VAL A 902 -5.76 -55.88 69.16
CA VAL A 902 -6.76 -54.89 68.76
C VAL A 902 -8.14 -55.55 68.58
N ALA A 903 -9.15 -55.03 69.27
CA ALA A 903 -10.45 -55.70 69.40
C ALA A 903 -11.27 -55.69 68.09
N ILE A 904 -11.01 -54.75 67.18
CA ILE A 904 -11.78 -54.56 65.94
C ILE A 904 -10.82 -54.43 64.76
N LEU A 905 -10.93 -55.32 63.78
CA LEU A 905 -10.31 -55.18 62.47
C LEU A 905 -11.36 -54.68 61.47
N SER A 906 -10.94 -53.83 60.54
CA SER A 906 -11.75 -53.31 59.44
C SER A 906 -11.33 -53.91 58.11
N LEU A 907 -12.29 -54.17 57.23
CA LEU A 907 -12.00 -54.70 55.89
C LEU A 907 -11.25 -53.61 55.10
N ASN A 908 -10.04 -53.92 54.66
CA ASN A 908 -9.22 -53.00 53.91
C ASN A 908 -9.33 -53.22 52.40
N GLN A 909 -9.15 -54.47 51.95
CA GLN A 909 -9.16 -54.81 50.54
C GLN A 909 -9.76 -56.20 50.32
N THR A 910 -10.43 -56.38 49.18
CA THR A 910 -11.00 -57.65 48.74
C THR A 910 -10.48 -57.96 47.34
N GLN A 911 -10.07 -59.21 47.12
CA GLN A 911 -9.75 -59.74 45.79
C GLN A 911 -10.72 -60.89 45.49
N THR A 912 -11.52 -60.71 44.45
CA THR A 912 -12.49 -61.71 43.94
C THR A 912 -11.89 -62.47 42.77
N PHE A 913 -12.23 -63.75 42.64
CA PHE A 913 -11.80 -64.62 41.55
C PHE A 913 -13.01 -65.03 40.71
N ASP A 914 -13.03 -64.65 39.43
CA ASP A 914 -14.10 -64.99 38.47
C ASP A 914 -13.48 -65.45 37.12
N PRO A 915 -13.65 -66.73 36.72
CA PRO A 915 -14.38 -67.77 37.43
C PRO A 915 -13.65 -68.23 38.71
N PRO A 916 -14.39 -68.76 39.71
CA PRO A 916 -13.81 -69.27 40.95
C PRO A 916 -12.69 -70.27 40.69
N GLN A 917 -11.58 -70.14 41.42
CA GLN A 917 -10.37 -70.89 41.12
C GLN A 917 -10.32 -72.18 41.94
N PRO A 918 -10.16 -73.37 41.32
CA PRO A 918 -10.67 -74.61 41.91
C PRO A 918 -9.81 -75.26 43.01
N THR A 919 -8.54 -74.87 43.26
CA THR A 919 -7.69 -75.68 44.17
C THR A 919 -6.57 -74.97 44.97
N GLN A 920 -5.96 -73.85 44.54
CA GLN A 920 -5.02 -73.04 45.38
C GLN A 920 -4.72 -71.68 44.72
N GLN A 921 -4.56 -70.61 45.51
CA GLN A 921 -4.20 -69.27 45.05
C GLN A 921 -3.16 -68.59 45.96
N GLN A 922 -2.10 -68.05 45.35
CA GLN A 922 -1.16 -67.16 46.02
C GLN A 922 -1.31 -65.75 45.46
N GLY A 923 -1.37 -64.75 46.34
CA GLY A 923 -1.61 -63.38 45.94
C GLY A 923 -0.85 -62.39 46.81
N SER A 924 -0.86 -61.12 46.40
CA SER A 924 -0.41 -60.03 47.25
C SER A 924 -1.39 -58.86 47.23
N MET A 925 -1.66 -58.30 48.40
CA MET A 925 -2.45 -57.08 48.59
C MET A 925 -1.58 -56.04 49.26
N THR A 926 -1.70 -54.78 48.84
CA THR A 926 -0.88 -53.70 49.38
C THR A 926 -1.73 -52.75 50.21
N PHE A 927 -1.41 -52.66 51.50
CA PHE A 927 -1.99 -51.68 52.41
C PHE A 927 -1.20 -50.37 52.35
N ALA A 928 -1.83 -49.31 51.86
CA ALA A 928 -1.25 -47.97 51.87
C ALA A 928 -1.79 -47.14 53.04
N THR A 929 -0.92 -46.71 53.95
CA THR A 929 -1.28 -45.81 55.06
C THR A 929 -0.27 -44.69 55.23
N GLN A 930 -0.76 -43.52 55.65
CA GLN A 930 0.08 -42.41 56.10
C GLN A 930 0.26 -42.39 57.62
N VAL A 931 -0.46 -43.26 58.34
CA VAL A 931 -0.42 -43.34 59.79
C VAL A 931 0.80 -44.17 60.21
N LEU A 932 1.61 -43.61 61.11
CA LEU A 932 2.79 -44.28 61.64
C LEU A 932 2.44 -45.02 62.93
N GLY A 933 3.09 -46.16 63.17
CA GLY A 933 2.82 -47.00 64.34
C GLY A 933 2.61 -48.46 63.99
N TYR A 934 2.16 -49.26 64.95
CA TYR A 934 1.86 -50.67 64.73
C TYR A 934 0.48 -50.84 64.07
N HIS A 935 0.43 -51.73 63.09
CA HIS A 935 -0.77 -52.16 62.39
C HIS A 935 -0.85 -53.69 62.47
N THR A 936 -2.04 -54.20 62.76
CA THR A 936 -2.30 -55.65 62.82
C THR A 936 -3.14 -56.08 61.63
N PHE A 937 -2.72 -57.14 60.94
CA PHE A 937 -3.34 -57.67 59.73
C PHE A 937 -3.86 -59.10 59.91
N GLN A 938 -5.01 -59.39 59.33
CA GLN A 938 -5.58 -60.74 59.21
C GLN A 938 -6.18 -60.92 57.81
N MET A 939 -6.09 -62.11 57.24
CA MET A 939 -6.74 -62.41 55.97
C MET A 939 -7.88 -63.42 56.14
N LYS A 940 -8.90 -63.32 55.28
CA LYS A 940 -10.03 -64.26 55.24
C LYS A 940 -10.25 -64.77 53.83
N ALA A 941 -10.51 -66.06 53.64
CA ALA A 941 -10.88 -66.63 52.35
C ALA A 941 -12.31 -67.13 52.39
N TYR A 942 -13.03 -66.97 51.27
CA TYR A 942 -14.42 -67.39 51.07
C TYR A 942 -14.53 -68.28 49.84
N ASP A 943 -15.27 -69.38 49.93
CA ASP A 943 -15.66 -70.19 48.78
C ASP A 943 -16.94 -69.66 48.09
N THR A 944 -17.35 -70.33 47.02
CA THR A 944 -18.53 -69.97 46.21
C THR A 944 -19.87 -70.23 46.90
N SER A 945 -19.88 -71.05 47.94
CA SER A 945 -21.06 -71.41 48.72
C SER A 945 -21.21 -70.55 49.99
N GLY A 946 -20.20 -69.74 50.29
CA GLY A 946 -20.20 -68.73 51.34
C GLY A 946 -19.50 -69.16 52.64
N ASN A 947 -18.82 -70.31 52.70
CA ASN A 947 -18.05 -70.67 53.89
C ASN A 947 -16.75 -69.86 53.95
N VAL A 948 -16.20 -69.66 55.15
CA VAL A 948 -15.08 -68.73 55.40
C VAL A 948 -14.10 -69.23 56.46
N THR A 949 -12.80 -69.00 56.21
CA THR A 949 -11.72 -69.20 57.19
C THR A 949 -10.84 -67.97 57.29
N SER A 950 -10.28 -67.70 58.48
CA SER A 950 -9.38 -66.57 58.74
C SER A 950 -7.96 -67.05 59.08
N SER A 951 -6.95 -66.30 58.65
CA SER A 951 -5.54 -66.54 58.98
C SER A 951 -5.24 -66.16 60.43
N ARG A 952 -4.03 -66.49 60.92
CA ARG A 952 -3.49 -65.84 62.12
C ARG A 952 -3.27 -64.34 61.89
N ARG A 953 -3.28 -63.55 62.97
CA ARG A 953 -2.96 -62.12 62.94
C ARG A 953 -1.46 -61.89 62.97
N ILE A 954 -0.96 -60.99 62.12
CA ILE A 954 0.42 -60.50 62.16
C ILE A 954 0.46 -59.01 62.47
N GLN A 955 1.55 -58.52 63.08
CA GLN A 955 1.76 -57.12 63.41
C GLN A 955 2.93 -56.55 62.59
N VAL A 956 2.78 -55.35 62.06
CA VAL A 956 3.81 -54.64 61.27
C VAL A 956 3.87 -53.18 61.71
N LYS A 957 5.07 -52.63 61.92
CA LYS A 957 5.25 -51.24 62.33
C LYS A 957 5.56 -50.34 61.13
N VAL A 958 4.69 -49.39 60.84
CA VAL A 958 4.89 -48.40 59.78
C VAL A 958 5.71 -47.21 60.29
N VAL A 959 6.86 -46.93 59.65
CA VAL A 959 7.83 -45.91 60.08
C VAL A 959 8.11 -44.83 59.02
N LYS A 960 8.55 -43.62 59.45
CA LYS A 960 8.84 -42.46 58.57
C LYS A 960 10.22 -42.60 57.91
N GLY A 961 10.30 -42.40 56.59
CA GLY A 961 11.58 -42.45 55.85
C GLY A 961 12.48 -41.22 56.09
N LYS A 962 13.80 -41.45 56.12
CA LYS A 962 14.87 -40.41 56.09
C LYS A 962 15.39 -40.26 54.66
N ILE A 963 15.84 -39.06 54.26
CA ILE A 963 16.59 -38.82 53.00
C ILE A 963 18.02 -38.40 53.38
N SER A 964 19.03 -38.97 52.73
CA SER A 964 20.44 -38.56 52.86
C SER A 964 20.88 -37.75 51.64
N LEU A 965 21.38 -36.52 51.84
CA LEU A 965 21.86 -35.63 50.77
C LEU A 965 23.35 -35.87 50.51
N VAL A 966 23.75 -36.21 49.28
CA VAL A 966 25.17 -36.32 48.89
C VAL A 966 25.58 -35.07 48.11
N ARG A 967 26.66 -34.37 48.53
CA ARG A 967 27.27 -33.25 47.81
C ARG A 967 28.49 -33.72 47.04
N PHE A 968 28.67 -33.28 45.79
CA PHE A 968 29.95 -33.34 45.10
C PHE A 968 30.33 -31.98 44.48
N ALA A 969 31.60 -31.61 44.65
CA ALA A 969 32.22 -30.40 44.12
C ALA A 969 32.85 -30.67 42.74
N SER A 970 32.77 -29.69 41.85
CA SER A 970 33.15 -29.81 40.45
C SER A 970 34.67 -29.78 40.23
N GLN A 971 35.26 -30.85 39.68
CA GLN A 971 36.54 -30.79 38.95
C GLN A 971 36.58 -31.80 37.78
N GLY A 972 37.15 -31.35 36.66
CA GLY A 972 37.42 -31.95 35.34
C GLY A 972 36.96 -33.39 35.01
N PHE A 973 36.22 -33.53 33.90
CA PHE A 973 35.98 -34.83 33.26
C PHE A 973 36.86 -35.02 32.01
N GLY A 974 37.86 -35.89 32.14
CA GLY A 974 38.24 -36.82 31.07
C GLY A 974 37.59 -38.17 31.38
N VAL A 975 36.91 -38.78 30.40
CA VAL A 975 36.24 -40.08 30.61
C VAL A 975 37.25 -41.19 30.37
N SER A 976 37.76 -41.79 31.46
CA SER A 976 38.24 -43.18 31.45
C SER A 976 37.18 -44.05 32.13
N THR A 977 36.81 -45.15 31.49
CA THR A 977 35.93 -46.18 32.06
C THR A 977 36.65 -46.87 33.22
N GLY A 978 36.33 -46.48 34.46
CA GLY A 978 36.84 -47.10 35.68
C GLY A 978 35.73 -47.25 36.72
N ASN A 979 35.54 -48.48 37.21
CA ASN A 979 34.55 -48.86 38.20
C ASN A 979 34.65 -48.03 39.50
N ILE A 980 33.54 -47.43 39.93
CA ILE A 980 33.42 -46.83 41.26
C ILE A 980 32.81 -47.88 42.20
N ASN A 981 33.66 -48.48 43.03
CA ASN A 981 33.24 -49.23 44.21
C ASN A 981 33.09 -48.27 45.39
N SER A 982 31.91 -48.23 46.02
CA SER A 982 31.78 -47.79 47.41
C SER A 982 30.75 -48.64 48.15
N SER A 983 31.24 -49.26 49.21
CA SER A 983 30.66 -50.26 50.12
C SER A 983 29.69 -49.68 51.15
N ALA A 984 28.72 -50.51 51.56
CA ALA A 984 27.90 -50.46 52.78
C ALA A 984 26.94 -49.25 52.92
N GLU A 985 25.72 -49.35 53.41
CA GLU A 985 25.03 -50.33 54.25
C GLU A 985 23.51 -50.19 54.00
N SER A 986 22.75 -51.24 54.32
CA SER A 986 21.30 -51.40 54.17
C SER A 986 20.44 -50.13 54.22
N GLY A 987 19.70 -49.84 53.14
CA GLY A 987 18.57 -48.91 53.16
C GLY A 987 18.12 -48.44 51.76
N ASN A 988 16.85 -48.69 51.42
CA ASN A 988 16.17 -48.28 50.19
C ASN A 988 16.12 -46.74 50.04
N ASP A 989 17.10 -46.15 49.36
CA ASP A 989 17.18 -44.72 49.00
C ASP A 989 17.33 -44.55 47.47
N VAL A 990 16.51 -43.67 46.86
CA VAL A 990 16.60 -43.26 45.44
C VAL A 990 17.72 -42.23 45.28
N ARG A 991 18.61 -42.40 44.30
CA ARG A 991 19.75 -41.51 44.01
C ARG A 991 19.58 -40.83 42.63
N ALA A 992 19.87 -39.53 42.53
CA ALA A 992 19.90 -38.77 41.28
C ALA A 992 21.24 -38.05 41.10
N LEU A 993 21.80 -38.04 39.87
CA LEU A 993 23.06 -37.37 39.50
C LEU A 993 22.81 -36.38 38.36
N VAL A 994 23.27 -35.13 38.51
CA VAL A 994 23.19 -34.07 37.48
C VAL A 994 24.61 -33.65 37.09
N ILE A 995 24.93 -33.65 35.80
CA ILE A 995 26.24 -33.25 35.27
C ILE A 995 26.03 -32.08 34.28
N GLY A 996 26.69 -30.94 34.52
CA GLY A 996 26.67 -29.76 33.64
C GLY A 996 27.96 -28.94 33.71
N PRO A 997 28.25 -28.05 32.74
CA PRO A 997 29.51 -27.29 32.70
C PRO A 997 29.57 -26.23 33.81
N GLN A 998 30.78 -25.99 34.31
CA GLN A 998 31.03 -25.09 35.42
C GLN A 998 30.67 -23.64 35.07
N ASN A 999 29.62 -23.10 35.70
CA ASN A 999 29.54 -21.70 36.11
C ASN A 999 28.44 -21.50 37.17
N GLY A 1000 28.83 -21.67 38.44
CA GLY A 1000 28.35 -20.84 39.56
C GLY A 1000 26.92 -20.98 40.11
N LEU A 1001 25.96 -21.60 39.42
CA LEU A 1001 24.59 -21.72 39.96
C LEU A 1001 24.40 -23.01 40.76
N ARG A 1002 24.42 -22.89 42.09
CA ARG A 1002 24.06 -23.98 43.02
C ARG A 1002 22.56 -24.27 42.91
N GLN A 1003 22.20 -25.43 42.38
CA GLN A 1003 20.81 -25.91 42.36
C GLN A 1003 20.59 -26.93 43.49
N GLN A 1004 19.48 -26.80 44.21
CA GLN A 1004 19.06 -27.74 45.23
C GLN A 1004 17.80 -28.44 44.72
N LEU A 1005 17.88 -29.77 44.56
CA LEU A 1005 16.74 -30.60 44.16
C LEU A 1005 15.98 -31.02 45.41
N ILE A 1006 14.68 -30.76 45.45
CA ILE A 1006 13.75 -31.30 46.44
C ILE A 1006 12.73 -32.13 45.68
N PHE A 1007 12.73 -33.43 45.92
CA PHE A 1007 11.75 -34.35 45.35
C PHE A 1007 10.54 -34.43 46.28
N ASP A 1008 9.35 -34.18 45.75
CA ASP A 1008 8.09 -34.46 46.45
C ASP A 1008 7.51 -35.79 45.92
N PRO A 1009 7.59 -36.88 46.69
CA PRO A 1009 7.15 -38.18 46.23
C PRO A 1009 5.62 -38.33 46.16
N LEU A 1010 4.82 -37.34 46.58
CA LEU A 1010 3.35 -37.45 46.57
C LEU A 1010 2.68 -37.07 45.23
N VAL A 1011 3.41 -36.48 44.27
CA VAL A 1011 2.76 -35.91 43.07
C VAL A 1011 3.48 -36.20 41.74
N SER A 1012 4.51 -37.03 41.72
CA SER A 1012 5.32 -37.28 40.51
C SER A 1012 5.83 -35.98 39.85
N LYS A 1013 6.15 -34.95 40.64
CA LYS A 1013 6.62 -33.64 40.16
C LYS A 1013 7.98 -33.30 40.76
N VAL A 1014 8.92 -32.89 39.90
CA VAL A 1014 10.23 -32.37 40.32
C VAL A 1014 10.15 -30.86 40.40
N LYS A 1015 10.55 -30.25 41.52
CA LYS A 1015 10.59 -28.79 41.68
C LYS A 1015 12.04 -28.31 41.68
N PHE A 1016 12.40 -27.43 40.74
CA PHE A 1016 13.70 -26.78 40.68
C PHE A 1016 13.61 -25.40 41.33
N VAL A 1017 14.52 -25.08 42.25
CA VAL A 1017 14.63 -23.74 42.85
C VAL A 1017 16.04 -23.22 42.61
N THR A 1018 16.15 -22.04 42.01
CA THR A 1018 17.42 -21.32 41.90
C THR A 1018 17.51 -20.26 43.00
N THR A 1019 18.73 -19.98 43.47
CA THR A 1019 19.02 -19.13 44.64
C THR A 1019 18.78 -17.61 44.42
N LYS A 1020 18.13 -17.20 43.34
CA LYS A 1020 17.76 -15.79 43.06
C LYS A 1020 16.26 -15.56 42.82
N GLY A 1021 15.39 -16.27 43.54
CA GLY A 1021 13.96 -15.94 43.62
C GLY A 1021 13.15 -16.17 42.33
N ARG A 1022 13.58 -17.10 41.47
CA ARG A 1022 12.89 -17.48 40.23
C ARG A 1022 12.26 -18.87 40.37
N THR A 1023 11.00 -19.02 39.95
CA THR A 1023 10.22 -20.27 40.06
C THR A 1023 10.12 -20.94 38.69
N LEU A 1024 10.45 -22.23 38.60
CA LEU A 1024 10.22 -23.05 37.40
C LEU A 1024 8.81 -23.67 37.39
N ILE A 1025 8.16 -23.67 36.22
CA ILE A 1025 6.89 -24.38 35.97
C ILE A 1025 7.09 -25.30 34.76
N GLU A 1026 6.74 -26.59 34.91
CA GLU A 1026 6.82 -27.59 33.84
C GLU A 1026 5.52 -27.65 33.01
N GLN A 1027 5.65 -27.86 31.70
CA GLN A 1027 4.58 -28.35 30.81
C GLN A 1027 5.04 -29.68 30.21
N SER A 1028 4.26 -30.75 30.41
CA SER A 1028 4.54 -32.05 29.79
C SER A 1028 4.05 -32.08 28.34
N ASN A 1029 4.89 -32.54 27.42
CA ASN A 1029 4.47 -32.99 26.08
C ASN A 1029 4.81 -34.48 25.92
N THR A 1030 3.84 -35.25 25.46
CA THR A 1030 3.79 -36.71 25.34
C THR A 1030 4.40 -37.26 24.05
N SER A 1031 5.39 -36.59 23.45
CA SER A 1031 5.94 -36.98 22.14
C SER A 1031 7.46 -37.23 22.13
N GLY A 1032 7.96 -38.06 23.04
CA GLY A 1032 9.23 -38.79 22.86
C GLY A 1032 10.53 -37.98 22.66
N GLN A 1033 10.51 -36.65 22.68
CA GLN A 1033 11.65 -35.78 22.38
C GLN A 1033 11.85 -34.72 23.49
N GLY A 1034 12.54 -35.10 24.57
CA GLY A 1034 13.13 -34.17 25.56
C GLY A 1034 12.18 -33.50 26.56
N ILE A 1035 12.75 -32.99 27.68
CA ILE A 1035 12.07 -32.15 28.69
C ILE A 1035 12.46 -30.68 28.43
N VAL A 1036 11.48 -29.79 28.31
CA VAL A 1036 11.66 -28.34 28.05
C VAL A 1036 11.36 -27.54 29.32
N LEU A 1037 12.21 -26.58 29.69
CA LEU A 1037 12.06 -25.73 30.88
C LEU A 1037 12.04 -24.23 30.50
N ASN A 1038 11.01 -23.50 30.94
CA ASN A 1038 10.91 -22.03 30.80
C ASN A 1038 11.34 -21.32 32.10
N LEU A 1039 12.13 -20.25 31.99
CA LEU A 1039 12.61 -19.44 33.11
C LEU A 1039 11.88 -18.09 33.17
N GLN A 1040 11.31 -17.74 34.31
CA GLN A 1040 10.75 -16.40 34.59
C GLN A 1040 11.46 -15.76 35.78
N ASP A 1041 11.63 -14.44 35.75
CA ASP A 1041 12.09 -13.69 36.92
C ASP A 1041 10.95 -13.40 37.92
N ALA A 1042 11.27 -12.76 39.05
CA ALA A 1042 10.31 -12.48 40.13
C ALA A 1042 9.19 -11.48 39.74
N ALA A 1043 9.28 -10.84 38.56
CA ALA A 1043 8.25 -9.95 38.02
C ALA A 1043 7.43 -10.60 36.88
N GLY A 1044 7.70 -11.87 36.54
CA GLY A 1044 7.01 -12.60 35.48
C GLY A 1044 7.58 -12.39 34.07
N ASN A 1045 8.72 -11.71 33.94
CA ASN A 1045 9.36 -11.48 32.65
C ASN A 1045 10.36 -12.62 32.30
N VAL A 1046 10.45 -12.98 31.02
CA VAL A 1046 11.39 -14.00 30.52
C VAL A 1046 12.78 -13.39 30.35
N ALA A 1047 13.78 -13.88 31.09
CA ALA A 1047 15.16 -13.38 31.06
C ALA A 1047 16.10 -14.36 30.31
N TYR A 1048 16.92 -13.83 29.39
CA TYR A 1048 17.77 -14.54 28.41
C TYR A 1048 18.88 -15.45 28.99
N GLU A 1049 19.11 -16.62 28.35
CA GLU A 1049 20.26 -16.98 27.47
C GLU A 1049 20.07 -18.41 26.92
N SER A 1050 20.13 -18.60 25.60
CA SER A 1050 20.09 -19.94 24.97
C SER A 1050 21.48 -20.58 25.00
N GLY A 1051 21.64 -21.77 25.59
CA GLY A 1051 22.92 -22.50 25.44
C GLY A 1051 23.28 -23.67 26.37
N LEU A 1052 22.39 -24.22 27.19
CA LEU A 1052 22.76 -25.35 28.08
C LEU A 1052 22.01 -26.64 27.72
N ALA A 1053 22.73 -27.61 27.16
CA ALA A 1053 22.30 -29.00 27.04
C ALA A 1053 22.95 -29.83 28.15
N GLY A 1054 22.15 -30.52 28.96
CA GLY A 1054 22.60 -31.43 30.03
C GLY A 1054 21.89 -32.79 29.95
N LEU A 1055 22.29 -33.76 30.77
CA LEU A 1055 21.65 -35.09 30.87
C LEU A 1055 21.12 -35.29 32.30
N ILE A 1056 19.89 -35.81 32.44
CA ILE A 1056 19.37 -36.33 33.71
C ILE A 1056 19.41 -37.85 33.66
N CYS A 1057 20.11 -38.48 34.61
CA CYS A 1057 20.21 -39.92 34.74
C CYS A 1057 19.52 -40.41 36.03
N MET A 1058 18.61 -41.37 35.92
CA MET A 1058 17.91 -41.99 37.05
C MET A 1058 18.22 -43.50 37.11
N GLN A 1059 18.32 -44.04 38.33
CA GLN A 1059 18.43 -45.47 38.57
C GLN A 1059 17.08 -45.99 39.09
N GLY A 1060 16.44 -46.90 38.34
CA GLY A 1060 15.14 -47.46 38.68
C GLY A 1060 15.20 -48.35 39.93
N GLY A 1061 14.22 -48.22 40.82
CA GLY A 1061 14.03 -49.09 41.98
C GLY A 1061 13.15 -50.29 41.65
N GLU A 1062 13.70 -51.48 41.92
CA GLU A 1062 13.08 -52.81 42.13
C GLU A 1062 11.83 -53.16 41.31
N ASP A 1063 12.05 -53.81 40.15
CA ASP A 1063 11.19 -54.91 39.65
C ASP A 1063 11.78 -55.70 38.45
N SER A 1064 13.03 -55.44 38.06
CA SER A 1064 13.76 -56.33 37.15
C SER A 1064 15.17 -56.54 37.71
N GLY A 1065 15.62 -57.79 37.78
CA GLY A 1065 16.90 -58.20 38.38
C GLY A 1065 18.17 -57.73 37.66
N ASP A 1066 18.21 -56.50 37.14
CA ASP A 1066 19.35 -55.88 36.45
C ASP A 1066 19.91 -54.71 37.31
N PHE A 1067 20.78 -55.03 38.26
CA PHE A 1067 21.56 -54.00 38.96
C PHE A 1067 22.60 -53.42 37.98
N GLY A 1068 22.40 -52.18 37.51
CA GLY A 1068 23.46 -51.39 36.87
C GLY A 1068 23.09 -50.45 35.73
N LYS A 1069 21.84 -50.42 35.23
CA LYS A 1069 21.46 -49.54 34.12
C LYS A 1069 20.94 -48.19 34.62
N TRP A 1070 21.63 -47.13 34.22
CA TRP A 1070 21.19 -45.74 34.37
C TRP A 1070 20.42 -45.34 33.11
N GLU A 1071 19.19 -44.83 33.25
CA GLU A 1071 18.48 -44.21 32.13
C GLU A 1071 18.76 -42.72 32.11
N CYS A 1072 19.45 -42.25 31.07
CA CYS A 1072 19.80 -40.84 30.88
C CYS A 1072 18.97 -40.21 29.76
N LYS A 1073 18.34 -39.05 30.00
CA LYS A 1073 17.61 -38.27 28.98
C LYS A 1073 18.22 -36.89 28.77
N PRO A 1074 18.31 -36.40 27.50
CA PRO A 1074 18.81 -35.07 27.20
C PRO A 1074 17.82 -33.99 27.65
N LEU A 1075 18.35 -32.96 28.30
CA LEU A 1075 17.65 -31.76 28.74
C LEU A 1075 17.95 -30.64 27.72
N VAL A 1076 16.92 -30.11 27.09
CA VAL A 1076 17.04 -29.02 26.11
C VAL A 1076 16.22 -27.84 26.60
N ILE A 1077 16.88 -26.69 26.83
CA ILE A 1077 16.19 -25.44 27.13
C ILE A 1077 15.80 -24.80 25.79
N VAL A 1078 14.50 -24.70 25.51
CA VAL A 1078 13.94 -24.14 24.28
C VAL A 1078 13.26 -22.81 24.62
N LYS A 1079 13.30 -21.86 23.68
CA LYS A 1079 12.86 -20.46 23.83
C LYS A 1079 11.37 -20.30 24.03
#